data_AF-A0A2C9JHV3-F1
#
_entry.id   AF-A0A2C9JHV3-F1
#
_cell.length_a   1.000
_cell.length_b   1.000
_cell.length_c   1.000
_cell.angle_alpha   90.00
_cell.angle_beta   90.00
_cell.angle_gamma   90.00
#
_symmetry.space_group_name_H-M   'P 1'
#
loop_
_entity.id
_entity.type
_entity.pdbx_description
1 polymer ?
#
loop_
_entity_poly.entity_id
_entity_poly.type
_entity_poly.pdbx_seq_one_letter_code
_entity_poly.pdbx_strand_id
1 'polypeptide(L)'
;MMQQPIDRSILKVHLPNGGFNMVKYGDATDVKDIIKLVVGRLAAGERVFARCFALKLVVISQRQGFWLHNDLSMYQVRQKYEAKCLPEDLRYELRVRYLPRSIQELHQKDKVTFYYLYDQVRSDYLKEKADHIDPEIAIKLGCIEMRRFFKDMPQVALDKKSNFDYLEKEVGFKRFLPRSVIDSMKSKSLRKIIQQQFRCYAQLTESECVFKFFETLSSVYNFNHERFRCALGSGWSISVEIVIGPDVGISYLTERASTPTHMADFVQVQSIHTMTGDDNKGVVQLKIVGASEPLTITCKTLDDVEDMADLIDGYCRLVHDMQGTLWSKRDDSIPRTPKVNYPRGGPGRTEDIFSGNERISDYAEIVEEEDDYSTPDGKPKKRSVRRKSRDYEIPRDHLRLVEILGEGQFGDVYKGMFFDKTGTQVPVAIKTCKEDGEECMAEKFLEEAYIMQQFDHPHIVKLIGICSDTAPVWIVMELAKHGEMRAYLQNNQPHLDLVMLILYSYQLSTALSYLESKKFVHRDIAARNVLVAFHDNVKLGDFGLSRWVEEQSYYKASKGKLPIKWMAPESINFRRFTTASDVWMFGVCIWEILMYGVKPFQGVKNNDVIGKIENGERLPLPPGCPPSLYNLMCSCWIYEPSKRPSFADLKTWLHEILTEEKHRQEEEMHRDNRRVQAISWAGSNGSDEEPPPPPKPARPLFALSPTGSTPNLSVNVGNSFNSSVASLPHQWNSTTNLPLGHSTPASGPSPDTNAIKSQVSQRSQDIPKPLPPSATHIEYQLQNFFPSANSMQNSKQMPFYLLGFTQHHRHVEDVDEAVIEMRLKQQQKESEEDSRWLEAEEKNLKRDSVAHNHGHSDNTKENSPPTISGVRSLPTARILQRTSSSTSSTSDSTDTGSLQKISRVNDSVYDSTTSVVRAVMMMTKEAPHVDAEGYLEMVKKIGSELRVLSSKVDEVMPTLPPETHKQIDMAQKVLSTDMASLVSAMRLAQENYNTPLMPDYRKSMLKSAHALAMDSKNLLDAVDSARLQATS
;
A
#
# COMPACT_ATOMS: atom_id res chain seq x y z
N MET A 1 48.22 -34.71 -9.75
CA MET A 1 47.25 -33.65 -10.11
C MET A 1 46.66 -33.14 -8.81
N MET A 2 47.05 -31.94 -8.38
CA MET A 2 46.56 -31.32 -7.15
C MET A 2 45.12 -30.84 -7.37
N GLN A 3 44.19 -31.33 -6.55
CA GLN A 3 42.84 -30.76 -6.47
C GLN A 3 42.95 -29.33 -5.94
N GLN A 4 42.36 -28.37 -6.66
CA GLN A 4 42.18 -27.01 -6.14
C GLN A 4 41.30 -27.06 -4.88
N PRO A 5 41.59 -26.25 -3.84
CA PRO A 5 40.72 -26.14 -2.69
C PRO A 5 39.41 -25.49 -3.15
N ILE A 6 38.29 -26.18 -2.93
CA ILE A 6 36.96 -25.61 -3.18
C ILE A 6 36.81 -24.44 -2.21
N ASP A 7 36.66 -23.25 -2.75
CA ASP A 7 36.28 -22.02 -2.05
C ASP A 7 34.89 -22.21 -1.42
N ARG A 8 34.80 -22.87 -0.26
CA ARG A 8 33.57 -23.03 0.54
C ARG A 8 33.60 -22.06 1.71
N SER A 9 33.68 -20.78 1.38
CA SER A 9 33.57 -19.68 2.33
C SER A 9 32.14 -19.15 2.45
N ILE A 10 31.11 -19.80 1.84
CA ILE A 10 29.73 -19.30 1.77
C ILE A 10 28.71 -20.32 2.28
N LEU A 11 27.80 -19.87 3.14
CA LEU A 11 26.73 -20.61 3.80
C LEU A 11 25.36 -20.11 3.34
N LYS A 12 24.46 -21.00 2.94
CA LYS A 12 23.07 -20.65 2.60
C LYS A 12 22.16 -20.85 3.81
N VAL A 13 21.75 -19.77 4.46
CA VAL A 13 20.89 -19.79 5.66
C VAL A 13 19.43 -19.54 5.27
N HIS A 14 18.59 -20.56 5.38
CA HIS A 14 17.18 -20.52 5.02
C HIS A 14 16.30 -19.92 6.11
N LEU A 15 15.26 -19.20 5.67
CA LEU A 15 14.24 -18.57 6.50
C LEU A 15 12.89 -19.31 6.35
N PRO A 16 12.00 -19.27 7.36
CA PRO A 16 10.70 -19.93 7.35
C PRO A 16 9.76 -19.53 6.21
N ASN A 17 9.89 -18.28 5.72
CA ASN A 17 9.07 -17.76 4.63
C ASN A 17 9.48 -18.27 3.24
N GLY A 18 10.49 -19.15 3.16
CA GLY A 18 11.03 -19.69 1.92
C GLY A 18 12.23 -18.92 1.35
N GLY A 19 12.54 -17.75 1.89
CA GLY A 19 13.75 -16.99 1.55
C GLY A 19 15.02 -17.57 2.16
N PHE A 20 16.16 -16.97 1.86
CA PHE A 20 17.44 -17.32 2.46
C PHE A 20 18.42 -16.13 2.42
N ASN A 21 19.52 -16.24 3.17
CA ASN A 21 20.65 -15.33 3.11
C ASN A 21 21.91 -16.12 2.77
N MET A 22 22.74 -15.60 1.86
CA MET A 22 24.05 -16.16 1.56
C MET A 22 25.08 -15.49 2.47
N VAL A 23 25.66 -16.23 3.41
CA VAL A 23 26.60 -15.70 4.39
C VAL A 23 27.99 -16.20 4.06
N LYS A 24 28.89 -15.31 3.70
CA LYS A 24 30.31 -15.61 3.63
C LYS A 24 30.91 -15.58 5.04
N TYR A 25 31.77 -16.53 5.37
CA TYR A 25 32.31 -16.71 6.71
C TYR A 25 33.76 -17.22 6.69
N GLY A 26 34.50 -16.91 7.76
CA GLY A 26 35.83 -17.45 8.03
C GLY A 26 35.78 -18.69 8.92
N ASP A 27 36.87 -19.46 8.94
CA ASP A 27 36.96 -20.72 9.70
C ASP A 27 36.77 -20.54 11.21
N ALA A 28 37.22 -19.40 11.75
CA ALA A 28 37.07 -19.06 13.16
C ALA A 28 35.74 -18.34 13.49
N THR A 29 34.89 -18.06 12.49
CA THR A 29 33.58 -17.45 12.74
C THR A 29 32.70 -18.41 13.56
N ASP A 30 32.13 -17.92 14.66
CA ASP A 30 31.21 -18.69 15.51
C ASP A 30 29.78 -18.68 14.93
N VAL A 31 29.01 -19.74 15.23
CA VAL A 31 27.58 -19.84 14.86
C VAL A 31 26.78 -18.64 15.37
N LYS A 32 27.06 -18.13 16.58
CA LYS A 32 26.40 -16.93 17.12
C LYS A 32 26.60 -15.69 16.27
N ASP A 33 27.74 -15.56 15.58
CA ASP A 33 28.01 -14.38 14.75
C ASP A 33 27.29 -14.49 13.41
N ILE A 34 27.17 -15.69 12.86
CA ILE A 34 26.27 -15.97 11.73
C ILE A 34 24.81 -15.62 12.09
N ILE A 35 24.34 -16.06 13.26
CA ILE A 35 22.98 -15.76 13.75
C ILE A 35 22.80 -14.25 13.89
N LYS A 36 23.71 -13.54 14.57
CA LYS A 36 23.63 -12.07 14.73
C LYS A 36 23.55 -11.35 13.38
N LEU A 37 24.36 -11.76 12.41
CA LEU A 37 24.41 -11.17 11.08
C LEU A 37 23.08 -11.34 10.34
N VAL A 38 22.55 -12.57 10.28
CA VAL A 38 21.29 -12.88 9.57
C VAL A 38 20.09 -12.27 10.31
N VAL A 39 20.07 -12.38 11.63
CA VAL A 39 19.04 -11.74 12.46
C VAL A 39 19.09 -10.23 12.28
N GLY A 40 20.26 -9.59 12.17
CA GLY A 40 20.42 -8.16 11.91
C GLY A 40 19.68 -7.65 10.66
N ARG A 41 19.62 -8.44 9.58
CA ARG A 41 18.91 -8.06 8.34
C ARG A 41 17.38 -8.11 8.40
N LEU A 42 16.78 -8.76 9.41
CA LEU A 42 15.32 -8.90 9.45
C LEU A 42 14.56 -7.57 9.66
N ALA A 43 15.19 -6.54 10.25
CA ALA A 43 14.72 -5.14 10.38
C ALA A 43 15.83 -4.24 10.98
N ALA A 44 15.72 -2.92 10.80
CA ALA A 44 16.65 -1.94 11.38
C ALA A 44 16.48 -1.79 12.91
N GLY A 45 17.59 -1.69 13.64
CA GLY A 45 17.63 -1.49 15.11
C GLY A 45 17.97 -2.75 15.92
N GLU A 46 18.22 -2.57 17.21
CA GLU A 46 18.49 -3.67 18.15
C GLU A 46 17.21 -4.44 18.49
N ARG A 47 17.26 -5.79 18.44
CA ARG A 47 16.11 -6.65 18.74
C ARG A 47 16.16 -7.16 20.16
N VAL A 48 15.08 -6.93 20.90
CA VAL A 48 14.91 -7.42 22.28
C VAL A 48 15.02 -8.95 22.36
N PHE A 49 14.46 -9.67 21.38
CA PHE A 49 14.42 -11.14 21.37
C PHE A 49 15.40 -11.76 20.36
N ALA A 50 16.50 -11.07 20.00
CA ALA A 50 17.54 -11.63 19.13
C ALA A 50 18.13 -12.94 19.66
N ARG A 51 18.20 -13.10 20.98
CA ARG A 51 18.75 -14.26 21.66
C ARG A 51 17.87 -15.51 21.61
N CYS A 52 16.62 -15.39 21.13
CA CYS A 52 15.71 -16.51 20.94
C CYS A 52 16.06 -17.36 19.69
N PHE A 53 16.89 -16.83 18.80
CA PHE A 53 17.28 -17.48 17.55
C PHE A 53 18.40 -18.50 17.75
N ALA A 54 18.34 -19.58 16.99
CA ALA A 54 19.32 -20.66 16.91
C ALA A 54 19.44 -21.12 15.45
N LEU A 55 20.57 -21.78 15.14
CA LEU A 55 20.82 -22.32 13.80
C LEU A 55 20.64 -23.84 13.83
N LYS A 56 19.80 -24.36 12.94
CA LYS A 56 19.57 -25.80 12.77
C LYS A 56 20.19 -26.27 11.47
N LEU A 57 21.03 -27.31 11.52
CA LEU A 57 21.51 -28.02 10.34
C LEU A 57 20.59 -29.20 10.06
N VAL A 58 20.05 -29.29 8.86
CA VAL A 58 19.18 -30.38 8.42
C VAL A 58 19.87 -31.17 7.30
N VAL A 59 19.98 -32.48 7.49
CA VAL A 59 20.44 -33.44 6.47
C VAL A 59 19.21 -33.95 5.72
N ILE A 60 19.05 -33.52 4.48
CA ILE A 60 17.80 -33.70 3.71
C ILE A 60 17.51 -35.19 3.47
N SER A 61 18.52 -35.96 3.06
CA SER A 61 18.41 -37.39 2.74
C SER A 61 17.99 -38.24 3.94
N GLN A 62 18.46 -37.87 5.14
CA GLN A 62 18.22 -38.61 6.38
C GLN A 62 17.02 -38.08 7.16
N ARG A 63 16.46 -36.92 6.78
CA ARG A 63 15.44 -36.18 7.54
C ARG A 63 15.84 -35.96 9.01
N GLN A 64 17.15 -35.90 9.28
CA GLN A 64 17.70 -35.66 10.60
C GLN A 64 18.15 -34.20 10.70
N GLY A 65 17.92 -33.59 11.87
CA GLY A 65 18.35 -32.22 12.14
C GLY A 65 19.18 -32.15 13.40
N PHE A 66 20.17 -31.27 13.41
CA PHE A 66 21.10 -31.03 14.51
C PHE A 66 21.08 -29.56 14.87
N TRP A 67 20.95 -29.23 16.14
CA TRP A 67 21.07 -27.86 16.59
C TRP A 67 22.53 -27.48 16.79
N LEU A 68 22.95 -26.40 16.14
CA LEU A 68 24.32 -25.91 16.20
C LEU A 68 24.45 -24.96 17.39
N HIS A 69 25.22 -25.38 18.39
CA HIS A 69 25.48 -24.56 19.57
C HIS A 69 26.18 -23.25 19.18
N ASN A 70 25.79 -22.16 19.83
CA ASN A 70 26.22 -20.79 19.54
C ASN A 70 27.74 -20.58 19.53
N ASP A 71 28.48 -21.30 20.38
CA ASP A 71 29.94 -21.20 20.52
C ASP A 71 30.72 -22.20 19.64
N LEU A 72 30.06 -22.92 18.73
CA LEU A 72 30.78 -23.70 17.72
C LEU A 72 31.34 -22.78 16.65
N SER A 73 32.63 -22.95 16.35
CA SER A 73 33.23 -22.36 15.15
C SER A 73 32.74 -23.09 13.90
N MET A 74 32.65 -22.38 12.78
CA MET A 74 32.28 -22.99 11.51
C MET A 74 33.29 -24.07 11.08
N TYR A 75 34.58 -23.96 11.44
CA TYR A 75 35.54 -25.06 11.27
C TYR A 75 35.09 -26.36 11.97
N GLN A 76 34.67 -26.28 13.24
CA GLN A 76 34.17 -27.44 13.99
C GLN A 76 32.88 -27.99 13.38
N VAL A 77 31.97 -27.13 12.95
CA VAL A 77 30.73 -27.54 12.25
C VAL A 77 31.07 -28.34 10.99
N ARG A 78 32.01 -27.86 10.18
CA ARG A 78 32.43 -28.55 8.96
C ARG A 78 33.08 -29.89 9.24
N GLN A 79 33.97 -29.97 10.23
CA GLN A 79 34.61 -31.23 10.59
C GLN A 79 33.61 -32.27 11.10
N LYS A 80 32.65 -31.85 11.93
CA LYS A 80 31.73 -32.76 12.59
C LYS A 80 30.61 -33.25 11.66
N TYR A 81 30.04 -32.35 10.85
CA TYR A 81 28.85 -32.61 10.05
C TYR A 81 29.12 -32.60 8.54
N GLU A 82 29.84 -31.60 8.01
CA GLU A 82 30.05 -31.52 6.56
C GLU A 82 31.01 -32.57 6.01
N ALA A 83 31.99 -33.02 6.80
CA ALA A 83 32.95 -34.04 6.36
C ALA A 83 32.29 -35.39 6.03
N LYS A 84 31.08 -35.63 6.53
CA LYS A 84 30.35 -36.90 6.39
C LYS A 84 29.20 -36.83 5.37
N CYS A 85 28.90 -35.65 4.83
CA CYS A 85 27.73 -35.40 3.99
C CYS A 85 28.08 -34.57 2.74
N LEU A 86 27.29 -34.72 1.67
CA LEU A 86 27.42 -33.84 0.51
C LEU A 86 26.83 -32.46 0.82
N PRO A 87 27.41 -31.35 0.33
CA PRO A 87 26.90 -30.00 0.64
C PRO A 87 25.46 -29.76 0.18
N GLU A 88 25.08 -30.37 -0.94
CA GLU A 88 23.73 -30.26 -1.50
C GLU A 88 22.68 -30.95 -0.61
N ASP A 89 23.13 -31.86 0.26
CA ASP A 89 22.30 -32.58 1.22
C ASP A 89 22.15 -31.83 2.55
N LEU A 90 22.89 -30.73 2.72
CA LEU A 90 22.92 -29.94 3.95
C LEU A 90 22.11 -28.66 3.79
N ARG A 91 21.24 -28.41 4.77
CA ARG A 91 20.39 -27.22 4.80
C ARG A 91 20.49 -26.54 6.16
N TYR A 92 20.99 -25.32 6.17
CA TYR A 92 21.04 -24.50 7.37
C TYR A 92 19.76 -23.67 7.49
N GLU A 93 19.05 -23.79 8.59
CA GLU A 93 17.79 -23.08 8.86
C GLU A 93 17.94 -22.20 10.09
N LEU A 94 17.70 -20.90 9.94
CA LEU A 94 17.59 -20.00 11.09
C LEU A 94 16.21 -20.19 11.74
N ARG A 95 16.16 -20.42 13.05
CA ARG A 95 14.92 -20.73 13.74
C ARG A 95 14.84 -20.03 15.10
N VAL A 96 13.62 -19.71 15.53
CA VAL A 96 13.34 -19.36 16.93
C VAL A 96 13.23 -20.67 17.70
N ARG A 97 14.15 -20.93 18.64
CA ARG A 97 14.17 -22.15 19.46
C ARG A 97 13.83 -21.85 20.92
N TYR A 98 14.41 -20.79 21.48
CA TYR A 98 14.26 -20.46 22.89
C TYR A 98 13.11 -19.45 23.03
N LEU A 99 11.90 -19.96 23.29
CA LEU A 99 10.69 -19.14 23.29
C LEU A 99 10.61 -18.24 24.54
N PRO A 100 10.14 -16.99 24.41
CA PRO A 100 9.81 -16.18 25.59
C PRO A 100 8.60 -16.76 26.31
N ARG A 101 8.46 -16.46 27.62
CA ARG A 101 7.31 -16.90 28.45
C ARG A 101 5.96 -16.42 27.92
N SER A 102 5.94 -15.27 27.24
CA SER A 102 4.72 -14.67 26.75
C SER A 102 4.84 -14.31 25.27
N ILE A 103 4.02 -14.98 24.44
CA ILE A 103 3.86 -14.60 23.02
C ILE A 103 3.27 -13.19 22.90
N GLN A 104 2.47 -12.76 23.88
CA GLN A 104 1.92 -11.40 23.93
C GLN A 104 3.04 -10.36 24.11
N GLU A 105 3.99 -10.63 25.00
CA GLU A 105 5.16 -9.77 25.20
C GLU A 105 6.04 -9.74 23.94
N LEU A 106 6.22 -10.90 23.28
CA LEU A 106 6.94 -10.99 22.02
C LEU A 106 6.31 -10.07 20.96
N HIS A 107 5.00 -10.10 20.78
CA HIS A 107 4.30 -9.22 19.84
C HIS A 107 4.46 -7.73 20.19
N GLN A 108 4.43 -7.37 21.47
CA GLN A 108 4.52 -5.97 21.91
C GLN A 108 5.93 -5.39 21.72
N LYS A 109 6.96 -6.15 22.07
CA LYS A 109 8.36 -5.68 22.08
C LYS A 109 9.14 -6.02 20.80
N ASP A 110 8.76 -7.06 20.08
CA ASP A 110 9.44 -7.48 18.85
C ASP A 110 8.48 -8.16 17.86
N LYS A 111 7.75 -7.32 17.10
CA LYS A 111 6.81 -7.77 16.06
C LYS A 111 7.48 -8.61 14.98
N VAL A 112 8.76 -8.36 14.68
CA VAL A 112 9.48 -9.07 13.62
C VAL A 112 9.66 -10.52 14.02
N THR A 113 10.17 -10.75 15.23
CA THR A 113 10.34 -12.11 15.77
C THR A 113 9.00 -12.80 15.99
N PHE A 114 7.95 -12.07 16.38
CA PHE A 114 6.58 -12.60 16.47
C PHE A 114 6.07 -13.18 15.13
N TYR A 115 6.17 -12.41 14.03
CA TYR A 115 5.75 -12.90 12.72
C TYR A 115 6.70 -13.96 12.15
N TYR A 116 7.98 -13.91 12.50
CA TYR A 116 8.94 -14.96 12.15
C TYR A 116 8.56 -16.30 12.80
N LEU A 117 8.25 -16.29 14.10
CA LEU A 117 7.78 -17.46 14.82
C LEU A 117 6.49 -18.00 14.22
N TYR A 118 5.57 -17.12 13.81
CA TYR A 118 4.35 -17.52 13.11
C TYR A 118 4.66 -18.28 11.81
N ASP A 119 5.50 -17.73 10.93
CA ASP A 119 5.86 -18.38 9.67
C ASP A 119 6.56 -19.73 9.91
N GLN A 120 7.40 -19.82 10.94
CA GLN A 120 8.04 -21.05 11.38
C GLN A 120 7.03 -22.12 11.81
N VAL A 121 6.18 -21.80 12.78
CA VAL A 121 5.18 -22.72 13.33
C VAL A 121 4.20 -23.17 12.25
N ARG A 122 3.79 -22.26 11.37
CA ARG A 122 2.93 -22.59 10.22
C ARG A 122 3.63 -23.53 9.24
N SER A 123 4.90 -23.29 8.92
CA SER A 123 5.68 -24.18 8.06
C SER A 123 5.77 -25.59 8.67
N ASP A 124 6.04 -25.70 9.97
CA ASP A 124 6.17 -26.99 10.66
C ASP A 124 4.84 -27.74 10.70
N TYR A 125 3.75 -27.04 11.05
CA TYR A 125 2.40 -27.58 10.98
C TYR A 125 2.10 -28.18 9.60
N LEU A 126 2.37 -27.43 8.52
CA LEU A 126 2.11 -27.88 7.15
C LEU A 126 2.96 -29.08 6.74
N LYS A 127 4.21 -29.17 7.22
CA LYS A 127 5.13 -30.26 6.88
C LYS A 127 4.88 -31.54 7.68
N GLU A 128 4.54 -31.42 8.96
CA GLU A 128 4.57 -32.56 9.89
C GLU A 128 3.17 -33.08 10.27
N LYS A 129 2.17 -32.19 10.35
CA LYS A 129 0.88 -32.51 10.98
C LYS A 129 -0.33 -32.30 10.09
N ALA A 130 -0.28 -31.41 9.11
CA ALA A 130 -1.46 -30.95 8.41
C ALA A 130 -2.28 -32.07 7.72
N ASP A 131 -1.63 -33.13 7.25
CA ASP A 131 -2.32 -34.27 6.63
C ASP A 131 -3.04 -35.21 7.63
N HIS A 132 -2.73 -35.11 8.93
CA HIS A 132 -3.21 -36.03 9.98
C HIS A 132 -4.18 -35.39 10.97
N ILE A 133 -4.47 -34.09 10.86
CA ILE A 133 -5.38 -33.40 11.77
C ILE A 133 -6.82 -33.43 11.27
N ASP A 134 -7.77 -33.18 12.19
CA ASP A 134 -9.18 -33.06 11.87
C ASP A 134 -9.42 -32.01 10.75
N PRO A 135 -10.15 -32.37 9.67
CA PRO A 135 -10.46 -31.45 8.58
C PRO A 135 -11.09 -30.13 9.02
N GLU A 136 -11.91 -30.12 10.08
CA GLU A 136 -12.54 -28.91 10.59
C GLU A 136 -11.50 -27.94 11.18
N ILE A 137 -10.51 -28.47 11.92
CA ILE A 137 -9.41 -27.66 12.49
C ILE A 137 -8.53 -27.13 11.37
N ALA A 138 -8.20 -27.97 10.39
CA ALA A 138 -7.44 -27.55 9.21
C ALA A 138 -8.15 -26.42 8.43
N ILE A 139 -9.48 -26.49 8.28
CA ILE A 139 -10.25 -25.44 7.64
C ILE A 139 -10.26 -24.15 8.47
N LYS A 140 -10.38 -24.23 9.79
CA LYS A 140 -10.28 -23.05 10.68
C LYS A 140 -8.92 -22.37 10.54
N LEU A 141 -7.82 -23.12 10.63
CA LEU A 141 -6.46 -22.62 10.42
C LEU A 141 -6.29 -21.99 9.03
N GLY A 142 -6.83 -22.64 7.99
CA GLY A 142 -6.80 -22.12 6.62
C GLY A 142 -7.60 -20.82 6.46
N CYS A 143 -8.77 -20.69 7.08
CA CYS A 143 -9.58 -19.47 7.03
C CYS A 143 -8.92 -18.30 7.78
N ILE A 144 -8.30 -18.58 8.94
CA ILE A 144 -7.49 -17.59 9.67
C ILE A 144 -6.33 -17.11 8.80
N GLU A 145 -5.64 -18.02 8.11
CA GLU A 145 -4.56 -17.64 7.19
C GLU A 145 -5.08 -16.88 5.96
N MET A 146 -6.23 -17.22 5.41
CA MET A 146 -6.85 -16.43 4.34
C MET A 146 -7.12 -15.00 4.80
N ARG A 147 -7.69 -14.80 6.00
CA ARG A 147 -7.95 -13.45 6.53
C ARG A 147 -6.65 -12.67 6.72
N ARG A 148 -5.61 -13.30 7.28
CA ARG A 148 -4.30 -12.69 7.47
C ARG A 148 -3.64 -12.35 6.14
N PHE A 149 -3.66 -13.27 5.18
CA PHE A 149 -3.04 -13.11 3.87
C PHE A 149 -3.70 -12.00 3.04
N PHE A 150 -5.03 -11.89 3.16
CA PHE A 150 -5.85 -10.85 2.53
C PHE A 150 -6.28 -9.78 3.55
N LYS A 151 -5.34 -9.26 4.34
CA LYS A 151 -5.64 -8.31 5.43
C LYS A 151 -6.34 -7.02 5.00
N ASP A 152 -6.16 -6.59 3.75
CA ASP A 152 -6.80 -5.39 3.19
C ASP A 152 -8.15 -5.70 2.52
N MET A 153 -8.54 -6.97 2.42
CA MET A 153 -9.75 -7.40 1.74
C MET A 153 -10.99 -7.09 2.59
N PRO A 154 -12.08 -6.55 1.98
CA PRO A 154 -13.33 -6.31 2.68
C PRO A 154 -13.91 -7.58 3.33
N GLN A 155 -14.62 -7.40 4.43
CA GLN A 155 -15.09 -8.49 5.29
C GLN A 155 -16.04 -9.47 4.58
N VAL A 156 -16.87 -8.93 3.68
CA VAL A 156 -17.85 -9.68 2.87
C VAL A 156 -17.31 -10.10 1.51
N ALA A 157 -16.03 -9.89 1.23
CA ALA A 157 -15.48 -10.09 -0.12
C ALA A 157 -15.61 -11.55 -0.60
N LEU A 158 -15.45 -12.53 0.29
CA LEU A 158 -15.55 -13.96 -0.04
C LEU A 158 -17.00 -14.48 -0.12
N ASP A 159 -18.01 -13.65 0.20
CA ASP A 159 -19.41 -13.96 -0.08
C ASP A 159 -19.72 -13.83 -1.58
N LYS A 160 -18.99 -12.95 -2.30
CA LYS A 160 -19.11 -12.79 -3.74
C LYS A 160 -18.55 -14.02 -4.46
N LYS A 161 -19.38 -14.66 -5.30
CA LYS A 161 -19.00 -15.88 -6.05
C LYS A 161 -17.74 -15.68 -6.90
N SER A 162 -17.58 -14.55 -7.58
CA SER A 162 -16.42 -14.23 -8.42
C SER A 162 -15.11 -14.18 -7.63
N ASN A 163 -15.12 -13.55 -6.45
CA ASN A 163 -13.94 -13.46 -5.59
C ASN A 163 -13.53 -14.83 -5.04
N PHE A 164 -14.52 -15.67 -4.72
CA PHE A 164 -14.25 -17.04 -4.29
C PHE A 164 -13.76 -17.91 -5.46
N ASP A 165 -14.34 -17.76 -6.65
CA ASP A 165 -13.88 -18.44 -7.87
C ASP A 165 -12.42 -18.07 -8.17
N TYR A 166 -12.02 -16.82 -7.96
CA TYR A 166 -10.63 -16.37 -8.05
C TYR A 166 -9.72 -17.04 -7.01
N LEU A 167 -10.15 -17.07 -5.74
CA LEU A 167 -9.40 -17.76 -4.68
C LEU A 167 -9.15 -19.23 -5.02
N GLU A 168 -10.16 -19.92 -5.56
CA GLU A 168 -10.09 -21.32 -5.93
C GLU A 168 -9.19 -21.56 -7.15
N LYS A 169 -9.35 -20.77 -8.23
CA LYS A 169 -8.67 -21.00 -9.51
C LYS A 169 -7.26 -20.41 -9.57
N GLU A 170 -7.08 -19.19 -9.08
CA GLU A 170 -5.86 -18.41 -9.30
C GLU A 170 -4.90 -18.49 -8.11
N VAL A 171 -5.42 -18.53 -6.88
CA VAL A 171 -4.57 -18.65 -5.68
C VAL A 171 -4.38 -20.12 -5.29
N GLY A 172 -5.46 -20.90 -5.40
CA GLY A 172 -5.50 -22.32 -5.10
C GLY A 172 -5.58 -22.60 -3.60
N PHE A 173 -6.50 -23.48 -3.20
CA PHE A 173 -6.66 -23.86 -1.79
C PHE A 173 -5.42 -24.52 -1.19
N LYS A 174 -4.57 -25.15 -2.01
CA LYS A 174 -3.31 -25.77 -1.59
C LYS A 174 -2.36 -24.84 -0.83
N ARG A 175 -2.54 -23.51 -0.94
CA ARG A 175 -1.75 -22.51 -0.21
C ARG A 175 -2.22 -22.33 1.24
N PHE A 176 -3.47 -22.67 1.52
CA PHE A 176 -4.14 -22.41 2.80
C PHE A 176 -4.57 -23.69 3.52
N LEU A 177 -4.90 -24.73 2.77
CA LEU A 177 -5.45 -25.99 3.25
C LEU A 177 -4.55 -27.16 2.82
N PRO A 178 -4.44 -28.21 3.67
CA PRO A 178 -3.74 -29.43 3.31
C PRO A 178 -4.46 -30.20 2.20
N ARG A 179 -3.70 -31.03 1.47
CA ARG A 179 -4.23 -31.83 0.35
C ARG A 179 -5.30 -32.81 0.82
N SER A 180 -5.10 -33.41 2.01
CA SER A 180 -6.08 -34.32 2.63
C SER A 180 -7.49 -33.73 2.72
N VAL A 181 -7.62 -32.43 3.01
CA VAL A 181 -8.91 -31.72 3.10
C VAL A 181 -9.47 -31.40 1.71
N ILE A 182 -8.61 -30.95 0.80
CA ILE A 182 -9.02 -30.57 -0.56
C ILE A 182 -9.53 -31.80 -1.33
N ASP A 183 -8.84 -32.93 -1.20
CA ASP A 183 -9.12 -34.15 -1.96
C ASP A 183 -10.29 -34.95 -1.35
N SER A 184 -10.52 -34.85 -0.03
CA SER A 184 -11.61 -35.58 0.65
C SER A 184 -12.97 -34.91 0.53
N MET A 185 -13.05 -33.62 0.17
CA MET A 185 -14.30 -32.85 0.17
C MET A 185 -14.70 -32.38 -1.23
N LYS A 186 -16.00 -32.46 -1.56
CA LYS A 186 -16.54 -31.90 -2.81
C LYS A 186 -16.38 -30.36 -2.81
N SER A 187 -15.91 -29.77 -3.91
CA SER A 187 -15.65 -28.32 -4.05
C SER A 187 -16.82 -27.42 -3.59
N LYS A 188 -18.06 -27.74 -3.94
CA LYS A 188 -19.25 -26.96 -3.51
C LYS A 188 -19.48 -26.99 -1.99
N SER A 189 -19.23 -28.14 -1.35
CA SER A 189 -19.35 -28.29 0.11
C SER A 189 -18.21 -27.58 0.83
N LEU A 190 -16.98 -27.76 0.34
CA LEU A 190 -15.79 -27.09 0.87
C LEU A 190 -15.95 -25.57 0.81
N ARG A 191 -16.43 -25.05 -0.32
CA ARG A 191 -16.76 -23.62 -0.48
C ARG A 191 -17.70 -23.11 0.60
N LYS A 192 -18.81 -23.82 0.85
CA LYS A 192 -19.80 -23.40 1.83
C LYS A 192 -19.21 -23.34 3.24
N ILE A 193 -18.36 -24.31 3.59
CA ILE A 193 -17.72 -24.37 4.92
C ILE A 193 -16.67 -23.25 5.05
N ILE A 194 -15.84 -23.01 4.03
CA ILE A 194 -14.87 -21.92 4.03
C ILE A 194 -15.59 -20.57 4.19
N GLN A 195 -16.65 -20.32 3.43
CA GLN A 195 -17.42 -19.08 3.54
C GLN A 195 -18.03 -18.91 4.95
N GLN A 196 -18.58 -19.97 5.52
CA GLN A 196 -19.14 -19.96 6.87
C GLN A 196 -18.07 -19.68 7.93
N GLN A 197 -16.93 -20.36 7.88
CA GLN A 197 -15.84 -20.20 8.85
C GLN A 197 -15.12 -18.87 8.69
N PHE A 198 -14.93 -18.38 7.46
CA PHE A 198 -14.27 -17.10 7.21
C PHE A 198 -15.03 -15.92 7.83
N ARG A 199 -16.37 -15.96 7.86
CA ARG A 199 -17.19 -14.92 8.51
C ARG A 199 -16.86 -14.76 10.00
N CYS A 200 -16.52 -15.84 10.69
CA CYS A 200 -16.13 -15.79 12.10
C CYS A 200 -14.80 -15.04 12.32
N TYR A 201 -13.96 -14.93 11.29
CA TYR A 201 -12.64 -14.31 11.36
C TYR A 201 -12.54 -13.00 10.56
N ALA A 202 -13.58 -12.61 9.83
CA ALA A 202 -13.54 -11.51 8.88
C ALA A 202 -13.15 -10.15 9.50
N GLN A 203 -13.42 -9.96 10.80
CA GLN A 203 -13.12 -8.75 11.58
C GLN A 203 -11.69 -8.72 12.14
N LEU A 204 -10.97 -9.84 12.13
CA LEU A 204 -9.68 -9.93 12.80
C LEU A 204 -8.60 -9.15 12.03
N THR A 205 -7.80 -8.41 12.79
CA THR A 205 -6.55 -7.80 12.31
C THR A 205 -5.47 -8.86 12.06
N GLU A 206 -4.40 -8.47 11.36
CA GLU A 206 -3.29 -9.38 11.05
C GLU A 206 -2.67 -10.02 12.31
N SER A 207 -2.47 -9.24 13.38
CA SER A 207 -1.95 -9.75 14.66
C SER A 207 -2.94 -10.66 15.38
N GLU A 208 -4.23 -10.31 15.39
CA GLU A 208 -5.27 -11.15 16.02
C GLU A 208 -5.43 -12.48 15.28
N CYS A 209 -5.30 -12.50 13.96
CA CYS A 209 -5.24 -13.74 13.20
C CYS A 209 -4.08 -14.64 13.66
N VAL A 210 -2.89 -14.09 13.87
CA VAL A 210 -1.73 -14.87 14.34
C VAL A 210 -1.97 -15.45 15.74
N PHE A 211 -2.49 -14.64 16.68
CA PHE A 211 -2.86 -15.16 18.01
C PHE A 211 -3.92 -16.26 17.91
N LYS A 212 -4.95 -16.06 17.09
CA LYS A 212 -6.01 -17.06 16.91
C LYS A 212 -5.49 -18.33 16.24
N PHE A 213 -4.51 -18.21 15.36
CA PHE A 213 -3.82 -19.33 14.73
C PHE A 213 -3.07 -20.16 15.78
N PHE A 214 -2.27 -19.52 16.64
CA PHE A 214 -1.55 -20.22 17.72
C PHE A 214 -2.51 -20.90 18.70
N GLU A 215 -3.57 -20.22 19.11
CA GLU A 215 -4.62 -20.78 19.97
C GLU A 215 -5.23 -22.03 19.34
N THR A 216 -5.68 -21.92 18.09
CA THR A 216 -6.34 -23.03 17.37
C THR A 216 -5.38 -24.21 17.18
N LEU A 217 -4.14 -23.95 16.79
CA LEU A 217 -3.13 -24.98 16.53
C LEU A 217 -2.69 -25.71 17.80
N SER A 218 -2.62 -25.01 18.94
CA SER A 218 -2.17 -25.59 20.22
C SER A 218 -2.99 -26.80 20.68
N SER A 219 -4.24 -26.92 20.21
CA SER A 219 -5.11 -28.07 20.49
C SER A 219 -4.66 -29.38 19.84
N VAL A 220 -3.86 -29.31 18.77
CA VAL A 220 -3.45 -30.47 17.96
C VAL A 220 -1.93 -30.57 17.75
N TYR A 221 -1.21 -29.47 17.94
CA TYR A 221 0.24 -29.40 17.81
C TYR A 221 0.83 -28.48 18.86
N ASN A 222 1.62 -29.06 19.78
CA ASN A 222 2.33 -28.30 20.79
C ASN A 222 3.70 -27.89 20.25
N PHE A 223 3.79 -26.64 19.79
CA PHE A 223 5.02 -26.03 19.29
C PHE A 223 5.83 -25.33 20.39
N ASN A 224 5.33 -25.27 21.62
CA ASN A 224 5.96 -24.55 22.72
C ASN A 224 6.96 -25.42 23.50
N HIS A 225 6.85 -26.75 23.38
CA HIS A 225 7.63 -27.71 24.16
C HIS A 225 8.43 -28.64 23.25
N GLU A 226 9.68 -28.91 23.60
CA GLU A 226 10.45 -30.04 23.07
C GLU A 226 10.38 -31.22 24.05
N ARG A 227 10.34 -32.44 23.50
CA ARG A 227 10.17 -33.68 24.29
C ARG A 227 11.27 -34.69 23.99
N PHE A 228 11.80 -35.31 25.02
CA PHE A 228 12.91 -36.27 24.94
C PHE A 228 12.57 -37.54 25.71
N ARG A 229 12.69 -38.71 25.07
CA ARG A 229 12.50 -40.00 25.74
C ARG A 229 13.83 -40.48 26.33
N CYS A 230 13.92 -40.47 27.65
CA CYS A 230 15.16 -40.73 28.38
C CYS A 230 14.89 -41.48 29.69
N ALA A 231 15.94 -41.76 30.46
CA ALA A 231 15.83 -42.36 31.77
C ALA A 231 16.38 -41.42 32.85
N LEU A 232 15.68 -41.32 33.98
CA LEU A 232 16.04 -40.45 35.10
C LEU A 232 16.68 -41.25 36.23
N GLY A 233 17.81 -40.78 36.77
CA GLY A 233 18.48 -41.34 37.95
C GLY A 233 19.89 -41.88 37.68
N SER A 234 20.77 -41.79 38.69
CA SER A 234 22.18 -42.21 38.64
C SER A 234 22.42 -43.67 39.08
N GLY A 235 21.43 -44.33 39.69
CA GLY A 235 21.50 -45.73 40.12
C GLY A 235 20.30 -46.54 39.62
N TRP A 236 19.11 -46.31 40.21
CA TRP A 236 17.85 -46.86 39.69
C TRP A 236 17.29 -45.90 38.63
N SER A 237 17.29 -46.32 37.36
CA SER A 237 16.84 -45.48 36.25
C SER A 237 15.37 -45.70 35.92
N ILE A 238 14.57 -44.63 35.86
CA ILE A 238 13.15 -44.66 35.49
C ILE A 238 12.98 -44.09 34.09
N SER A 239 12.37 -44.84 33.17
CA SER A 239 12.05 -44.34 31.82
C SER A 239 10.95 -43.28 31.89
N VAL A 240 11.23 -42.10 31.35
CA VAL A 240 10.33 -40.93 31.36
C VAL A 240 10.41 -40.17 30.02
N GLU A 241 9.45 -39.30 29.77
CA GLU A 241 9.53 -38.30 28.70
C GLU A 241 9.80 -36.93 29.35
N ILE A 242 11.00 -36.39 29.15
CA ILE A 242 11.34 -35.04 29.60
C ILE A 242 10.69 -34.03 28.66
N VAL A 243 10.05 -33.02 29.23
CA VAL A 243 9.35 -31.93 28.54
C VAL A 243 10.01 -30.62 28.96
N ILE A 244 10.51 -29.87 27.98
CA ILE A 244 11.22 -28.61 28.22
C ILE A 244 10.51 -27.49 27.46
N GLY A 245 10.18 -26.41 28.16
CA GLY A 245 9.47 -25.27 27.58
C GLY A 245 9.40 -24.07 28.52
N PRO A 246 9.00 -22.89 28.02
CA PRO A 246 9.08 -21.64 28.78
C PRO A 246 8.06 -21.55 29.93
N ASP A 247 6.94 -22.24 29.81
CA ASP A 247 5.81 -22.30 30.75
C ASP A 247 5.92 -23.48 31.74
N VAL A 248 6.63 -24.56 31.37
CA VAL A 248 6.78 -25.78 32.19
C VAL A 248 8.18 -25.96 32.80
N GLY A 249 9.15 -25.11 32.42
CA GLY A 249 10.54 -25.27 32.84
C GLY A 249 11.12 -26.59 32.34
N ILE A 250 11.83 -27.30 33.23
CA ILE A 250 12.26 -28.68 33.03
C ILE A 250 11.29 -29.58 33.81
N SER A 251 10.52 -30.37 33.08
CA SER A 251 9.48 -31.25 33.62
C SER A 251 9.59 -32.67 33.04
N TYR A 252 8.92 -33.64 33.65
CA TYR A 252 8.82 -35.00 33.10
C TYR A 252 7.38 -35.50 33.06
N LEU A 253 7.10 -36.39 32.10
CA LEU A 253 5.86 -37.13 31.97
C LEU A 253 6.13 -38.62 32.18
N THR A 254 5.23 -39.29 32.88
CA THR A 254 5.20 -40.77 32.96
C THR A 254 4.12 -41.31 32.02
N GLU A 255 4.23 -42.56 31.57
CA GLU A 255 3.27 -43.16 30.63
C GLU A 255 1.80 -43.11 31.09
N ARG A 256 1.55 -42.97 32.39
CA ARG A 256 0.21 -42.94 32.99
C ARG A 256 -0.30 -41.52 33.31
N ALA A 257 0.55 -40.50 33.22
CA ALA A 257 0.21 -39.13 33.60
C ALA A 257 -0.11 -38.28 32.36
N SER A 258 -1.18 -37.48 32.44
CA SER A 258 -1.56 -36.52 31.39
C SER A 258 -0.94 -35.14 31.58
N THR A 259 -0.45 -34.83 32.78
CA THR A 259 0.15 -33.54 33.15
C THR A 259 1.63 -33.71 33.48
N PRO A 260 2.52 -32.83 32.98
CA PRO A 260 3.94 -32.88 33.33
C PRO A 260 4.17 -32.56 34.81
N THR A 261 5.05 -33.32 35.46
CA THR A 261 5.54 -33.04 36.81
C THR A 261 6.77 -32.16 36.73
N HIS A 262 6.72 -30.99 37.37
CA HIS A 262 7.81 -30.02 37.41
C HIS A 262 9.02 -30.53 38.20
N MET A 263 10.22 -30.25 37.68
CA MET A 263 11.49 -30.65 38.30
C MET A 263 12.36 -29.45 38.68
N ALA A 264 12.55 -28.51 37.75
CA ALA A 264 13.39 -27.34 37.95
C ALA A 264 13.01 -26.22 36.99
N ASP A 265 13.15 -24.98 37.45
CA ASP A 265 13.14 -23.80 36.59
C ASP A 265 14.54 -23.50 36.04
N PHE A 266 14.62 -22.88 34.86
CA PHE A 266 15.89 -22.51 34.24
C PHE A 266 16.76 -21.61 35.13
N VAL A 267 16.13 -20.74 35.94
CA VAL A 267 16.83 -19.85 36.89
C VAL A 267 17.57 -20.61 38.00
N GLN A 268 17.22 -21.88 38.23
CA GLN A 268 17.81 -22.72 39.27
C GLN A 268 18.99 -23.55 38.75
N VAL A 269 19.26 -23.56 37.44
CA VAL A 269 20.33 -24.35 36.84
C VAL A 269 21.67 -23.62 37.01
N GLN A 270 22.63 -24.27 37.68
CA GLN A 270 23.97 -23.69 37.94
C GLN A 270 25.01 -24.11 36.89
N SER A 271 24.91 -25.33 36.37
CA SER A 271 25.87 -25.87 35.40
C SER A 271 25.30 -27.09 34.69
N ILE A 272 25.66 -27.25 33.42
CA ILE A 272 25.26 -28.37 32.56
C ILE A 272 26.52 -29.15 32.18
N HIS A 273 26.55 -30.45 32.47
CA HIS A 273 27.66 -31.33 32.11
C HIS A 273 27.15 -32.48 31.25
N THR A 274 27.84 -32.77 30.15
CA THR A 274 27.53 -33.91 29.29
C THR A 274 28.64 -34.94 29.32
N MET A 275 28.27 -36.21 29.44
CA MET A 275 29.19 -37.35 29.49
C MET A 275 28.77 -38.40 28.47
N THR A 276 29.75 -38.99 27.79
CA THR A 276 29.55 -40.15 26.91
C THR A 276 29.54 -41.42 27.77
N GLY A 277 28.53 -42.27 27.59
CA GLY A 277 28.46 -43.60 28.20
C GLY A 277 28.86 -44.70 27.20
N ASP A 278 28.80 -45.95 27.65
CA ASP A 278 28.96 -47.13 26.79
C ASP A 278 27.76 -47.26 25.83
N ASP A 279 27.98 -47.82 24.64
CA ASP A 279 26.95 -48.09 23.60
C ASP A 279 26.22 -46.85 23.04
N ASN A 280 26.94 -45.76 22.75
CA ASN A 280 26.41 -44.55 22.08
C ASN A 280 25.30 -43.79 22.85
N LYS A 281 25.08 -44.18 24.11
CA LYS A 281 24.26 -43.46 25.08
C LYS A 281 25.08 -42.34 25.69
N GLY A 282 24.40 -41.33 26.21
CA GLY A 282 25.07 -40.29 26.98
C GLY A 282 24.20 -39.74 28.08
N VAL A 283 24.83 -38.97 28.95
CA VAL A 283 24.24 -38.49 30.19
C VAL A 283 24.35 -36.97 30.24
N VAL A 284 23.23 -36.32 30.57
CA VAL A 284 23.16 -34.90 30.93
C VAL A 284 23.05 -34.81 32.46
N GLN A 285 24.00 -34.11 33.08
CA GLN A 285 23.98 -33.80 34.51
C GLN A 285 23.74 -32.31 34.73
N LEU A 286 22.67 -31.99 35.45
CA LEU A 286 22.28 -30.63 35.79
C LEU A 286 22.48 -30.39 37.28
N LYS A 287 23.30 -29.40 37.62
CA LYS A 287 23.43 -28.95 39.02
C LYS A 287 22.34 -27.92 39.30
N ILE A 288 21.45 -28.22 40.26
CA ILE A 288 20.31 -27.37 40.60
C ILE A 288 20.54 -26.70 41.96
N VAL A 289 20.20 -25.41 42.07
CA VAL A 289 20.26 -24.66 43.33
C VAL A 289 19.41 -25.38 44.39
N GLY A 290 20.01 -25.68 45.54
CA GLY A 290 19.33 -26.30 46.69
C GLY A 290 19.18 -27.82 46.61
N ALA A 291 19.57 -28.47 45.51
CA ALA A 291 19.64 -29.93 45.44
C ALA A 291 21.01 -30.43 45.92
N SER A 292 21.03 -31.47 46.77
CA SER A 292 22.27 -32.09 47.26
C SER A 292 22.97 -32.93 46.19
N GLU A 293 22.20 -33.52 45.27
CA GLU A 293 22.69 -34.37 44.18
C GLU A 293 22.32 -33.75 42.82
N PRO A 294 23.19 -33.86 41.80
CA PRO A 294 22.90 -33.37 40.46
C PRO A 294 21.80 -34.21 39.80
N LEU A 295 20.91 -33.55 39.09
CA LEU A 295 19.88 -34.21 38.31
C LEU A 295 20.53 -34.91 37.11
N THR A 296 20.42 -36.24 37.06
CA THR A 296 21.06 -37.07 36.04
C THR A 296 20.02 -37.64 35.08
N ILE A 297 20.18 -37.31 33.79
CA ILE A 297 19.31 -37.72 32.70
C ILE A 297 20.12 -38.53 31.69
N THR A 298 19.72 -39.78 31.44
CA THR A 298 20.38 -40.68 30.49
C THR A 298 19.58 -40.73 29.19
N CYS A 299 20.19 -40.28 28.10
CA CYS A 299 19.59 -40.25 26.77
C CYS A 299 20.03 -41.44 25.91
N LYS A 300 19.25 -41.73 24.87
CA LYS A 300 19.47 -42.89 24.00
C LYS A 300 20.61 -42.69 23.01
N THR A 301 20.82 -41.45 22.58
CA THR A 301 21.84 -41.07 21.60
C THR A 301 22.64 -39.88 22.11
N LEU A 302 23.87 -39.71 21.63
CA LEU A 302 24.68 -38.51 21.89
C LEU A 302 24.06 -37.25 21.29
N ASP A 303 23.30 -37.38 20.19
CA ASP A 303 22.60 -36.26 19.58
C ASP A 303 21.50 -35.73 20.53
N ASP A 304 20.71 -36.62 21.15
CA ASP A 304 19.71 -36.23 22.15
C ASP A 304 20.33 -35.51 23.36
N VAL A 305 21.56 -35.90 23.75
CA VAL A 305 22.31 -35.26 24.84
C VAL A 305 22.70 -33.84 24.46
N GLU A 306 23.25 -33.65 23.27
CA GLU A 306 23.66 -32.33 22.78
C GLU A 306 22.47 -31.40 22.53
N ASP A 307 21.39 -31.92 21.93
CA ASP A 307 20.17 -31.17 21.65
C ASP A 307 19.47 -30.73 22.94
N MET A 308 19.43 -31.60 23.96
CA MET A 308 18.88 -31.27 25.28
C MET A 308 19.76 -30.26 26.02
N ALA A 309 21.08 -30.43 25.98
CA ALA A 309 22.02 -29.51 26.61
C ALA A 309 21.96 -28.10 25.98
N ASP A 310 21.94 -27.99 24.64
CA ASP A 310 21.78 -26.70 23.95
C ASP A 310 20.45 -26.03 24.29
N LEU A 311 19.35 -26.81 24.35
CA LEU A 311 18.04 -26.27 24.70
C LEU A 311 18.01 -25.67 26.10
N ILE A 312 18.48 -26.42 27.10
CA ILE A 312 18.53 -25.95 28.49
C ILE A 312 19.48 -24.75 28.61
N ASP A 313 20.66 -24.81 28.00
CA ASP A 313 21.63 -23.72 28.03
C ASP A 313 21.06 -22.45 27.41
N GLY A 314 20.38 -22.56 26.26
CA GLY A 314 19.73 -21.43 25.61
C GLY A 314 18.65 -20.76 26.45
N TYR A 315 17.80 -21.54 27.13
CA TYR A 315 16.85 -20.99 28.09
C TYR A 315 17.54 -20.34 29.30
N CYS A 316 18.63 -20.93 29.82
CA CYS A 316 19.40 -20.33 30.91
C CYS A 316 20.04 -19.00 30.50
N ARG A 317 20.61 -18.92 29.28
CA ARG A 317 21.15 -17.67 28.71
C ARG A 317 20.07 -16.59 28.61
N LEU A 318 18.85 -16.96 28.21
CA LEU A 318 17.72 -16.04 28.10
C LEU A 318 17.24 -15.52 29.46
N VAL A 319 17.15 -16.39 30.48
CA VAL A 319 16.63 -16.04 31.81
C VAL A 319 17.64 -15.27 32.66
N HIS A 320 18.94 -15.57 32.53
CA HIS A 320 20.00 -14.90 33.29
C HIS A 320 20.67 -13.74 32.54
N ASP A 321 20.22 -13.43 31.32
CA ASP A 321 20.80 -12.41 30.42
C ASP A 321 22.30 -12.61 30.12
N MET A 322 22.78 -13.85 30.18
CA MET A 322 24.21 -14.19 30.08
C MET A 322 24.70 -14.24 28.62
N GLN A 323 25.96 -13.85 28.40
CA GLN A 323 26.65 -14.02 27.11
C GLN A 323 27.38 -15.37 26.96
N GLY A 324 27.72 -16.03 28.07
CA GLY A 324 28.45 -17.30 28.08
C GLY A 324 27.54 -18.52 28.29
N THR A 325 28.09 -19.70 27.99
CA THR A 325 27.44 -21.01 28.20
C THR A 325 27.66 -21.54 29.62
N LEU A 326 26.64 -22.21 30.17
CA LEU A 326 26.73 -23.05 31.38
C LEU A 326 27.10 -24.50 31.03
N TRP A 327 27.19 -24.84 29.75
CA TRP A 327 27.48 -26.18 29.25
C TRP A 327 28.97 -26.44 29.13
N SER A 328 29.43 -27.51 29.78
CA SER A 328 30.78 -28.05 29.63
C SER A 328 30.77 -29.50 29.16
N LYS A 329 31.62 -29.80 28.17
CA LYS A 329 31.89 -31.17 27.71
C LYS A 329 33.13 -31.67 28.45
N ARG A 330 33.04 -32.83 29.11
CA ARG A 330 34.17 -33.38 29.89
C ARG A 330 35.36 -33.87 29.03
N ASP A 331 35.21 -33.85 27.70
CA ASP A 331 36.18 -34.38 26.72
C ASP A 331 36.91 -33.29 25.92
N ASP A 332 37.09 -32.09 26.51
CA ASP A 332 37.72 -30.90 25.90
C ASP A 332 39.25 -31.03 25.72
N SER A 333 39.69 -32.09 25.03
CA SER A 333 41.07 -32.31 24.56
C SER A 333 41.30 -31.85 23.11
N ILE A 334 40.46 -30.96 22.58
CA ILE A 334 40.67 -30.32 21.28
C ILE A 334 41.34 -28.96 21.49
N PRO A 335 42.48 -28.64 20.85
CA PRO A 335 43.23 -27.42 21.15
C PRO A 335 42.42 -26.18 20.78
N ARG A 336 42.27 -25.25 21.73
CA ARG A 336 41.93 -23.86 21.40
C ARG A 336 42.97 -23.35 20.41
N THR A 337 42.53 -22.69 19.34
CA THR A 337 43.41 -22.04 18.36
C THR A 337 44.44 -21.15 19.07
N PRO A 338 45.70 -21.09 18.57
CA PRO A 338 46.77 -20.41 19.28
C PRO A 338 46.51 -18.89 19.32
N LYS A 339 46.36 -18.34 20.53
CA LYS A 339 46.44 -16.89 20.74
C LYS A 339 47.85 -16.43 20.36
N VAL A 340 48.00 -15.83 19.18
CA VAL A 340 49.26 -15.18 18.78
C VAL A 340 49.35 -13.84 19.51
N ASN A 341 50.12 -13.80 20.59
CA ASN A 341 50.51 -12.56 21.26
C ASN A 341 51.44 -11.75 20.34
N TYR A 342 51.07 -10.53 19.97
CA TYR A 342 52.01 -9.55 19.42
C TYR A 342 52.44 -8.56 20.52
N PRO A 343 53.74 -8.23 20.64
CA PRO A 343 54.24 -7.31 21.64
C PRO A 343 53.94 -5.84 21.28
N ARG A 344 53.77 -5.02 22.32
CA ARG A 344 53.67 -3.55 22.27
C ARG A 344 54.80 -2.90 21.46
N GLY A 345 54.47 -1.98 20.57
CA GLY A 345 55.39 -0.98 20.00
C GLY A 345 54.62 0.08 19.21
N GLY A 346 54.73 1.34 19.62
CA GLY A 346 54.09 2.51 18.98
C GLY A 346 54.89 3.09 17.79
N PRO A 347 54.71 4.38 17.45
CA PRO A 347 54.12 4.82 16.18
C PRO A 347 55.13 5.35 15.14
N GLY A 348 54.82 5.22 13.85
CA GLY A 348 55.60 5.79 12.75
C GLY A 348 54.84 5.78 11.42
N ARG A 349 54.89 6.90 10.71
CA ARG A 349 54.08 7.26 9.53
C ARG A 349 54.59 6.67 8.19
N THR A 350 53.61 6.50 7.29
CA THR A 350 53.58 6.78 5.82
C THR A 350 54.32 5.90 4.80
N GLU A 351 53.54 5.64 3.72
CA GLU A 351 53.86 5.36 2.31
C GLU A 351 53.92 3.90 1.80
N ASP A 352 52.84 3.54 1.12
CA ASP A 352 52.69 2.80 -0.15
C ASP A 352 53.67 1.67 -0.52
N ILE A 353 53.12 0.46 -0.74
CA ILE A 353 52.99 -0.21 -2.04
C ILE A 353 52.38 -1.62 -1.85
N PHE A 354 51.40 -1.92 -2.70
CA PHE A 354 50.71 -3.20 -2.92
C PHE A 354 51.62 -4.45 -2.85
N SER A 355 51.30 -5.40 -1.95
CA SER A 355 51.38 -6.84 -2.23
C SER A 355 50.70 -7.69 -1.14
N GLY A 356 49.72 -8.50 -1.56
CA GLY A 356 49.38 -9.85 -1.07
C GLY A 356 49.34 -10.18 0.43
N ASN A 357 48.18 -10.75 0.83
CA ASN A 357 47.92 -11.52 2.05
C ASN A 357 47.86 -10.75 3.38
N GLU A 358 46.72 -10.12 3.65
CA GLU A 358 46.24 -9.92 5.02
C GLU A 358 45.11 -10.90 5.36
N ARG A 359 45.21 -11.41 6.59
CA ARG A 359 44.57 -12.61 7.13
C ARG A 359 43.08 -12.37 7.41
N ILE A 360 42.21 -12.99 6.62
CA ILE A 360 40.78 -13.12 6.89
C ILE A 360 40.61 -14.24 7.94
N SER A 361 40.65 -13.90 9.23
CA SER A 361 40.49 -14.89 10.32
C SER A 361 39.06 -14.94 10.87
N ASP A 362 38.42 -13.79 11.10
CA ASP A 362 37.19 -13.73 11.91
C ASP A 362 36.00 -13.05 11.19
N TYR A 363 36.08 -12.91 9.86
CA TYR A 363 35.15 -12.10 9.07
C TYR A 363 33.95 -12.90 8.57
N ALA A 364 32.73 -12.37 8.74
CA ALA A 364 31.53 -12.85 8.08
C ALA A 364 30.72 -11.69 7.47
N GLU A 365 30.27 -11.87 6.23
CA GLU A 365 29.50 -10.88 5.48
C GLU A 365 28.33 -11.55 4.75
N ILE A 366 27.21 -10.87 4.54
CA ILE A 366 26.13 -11.40 3.71
C ILE A 366 26.42 -11.01 2.26
N VAL A 367 26.52 -12.00 1.38
CA VAL A 367 26.67 -11.82 -0.06
C VAL A 367 25.29 -11.50 -0.63
N GLU A 368 25.18 -10.38 -1.33
CA GLU A 368 23.97 -10.03 -2.07
C GLU A 368 23.87 -10.94 -3.30
N GLU A 369 22.67 -11.47 -3.57
CA GLU A 369 22.47 -12.35 -4.72
C GLU A 369 22.64 -11.52 -6.01
N GLU A 370 23.68 -11.82 -6.80
CA GLU A 370 23.62 -11.60 -8.23
C GLU A 370 22.50 -12.51 -8.78
N ASP A 371 21.35 -11.93 -9.12
CA ASP A 371 20.20 -12.66 -9.66
C ASP A 371 20.61 -13.52 -10.87
N ASP A 372 20.29 -14.81 -10.77
CA ASP A 372 20.58 -15.86 -11.75
C ASP A 372 19.67 -15.71 -12.99
N TYR A 373 20.00 -14.77 -13.87
CA TYR A 373 19.39 -14.63 -15.19
C TYR A 373 19.94 -15.70 -16.13
N SER A 374 19.41 -16.92 -16.04
CA SER A 374 19.63 -17.97 -17.03
C SER A 374 18.92 -17.63 -18.34
N THR A 375 19.63 -17.00 -19.29
CA THR A 375 19.31 -17.12 -20.72
C THR A 375 19.54 -18.58 -21.16
N PRO A 376 18.64 -19.19 -21.96
CA PRO A 376 18.88 -20.50 -22.52
C PRO A 376 19.88 -20.35 -23.68
N ASP A 377 21.17 -20.38 -23.37
CA ASP A 377 22.22 -20.89 -24.26
C ASP A 377 23.54 -20.98 -23.48
N GLY A 378 23.96 -22.21 -23.19
CA GLY A 378 25.13 -22.49 -22.37
C GLY A 378 26.45 -22.09 -23.04
N LYS A 379 27.14 -21.09 -22.46
CA LYS A 379 28.61 -20.91 -22.50
C LYS A 379 29.12 -20.22 -21.21
N PRO A 380 30.36 -20.48 -20.74
CA PRO A 380 30.76 -20.22 -19.36
C PRO A 380 31.34 -18.82 -19.04
N LYS A 381 31.14 -18.41 -17.78
CA LYS A 381 31.94 -17.56 -16.84
C LYS A 381 32.18 -16.05 -17.11
N LYS A 382 31.52 -15.23 -16.28
CA LYS A 382 31.96 -14.05 -15.46
C LYS A 382 33.06 -13.05 -15.93
N ARG A 383 33.50 -13.05 -17.19
CA ARG A 383 34.31 -11.95 -17.78
C ARG A 383 33.56 -11.14 -18.86
N SER A 384 32.29 -11.45 -19.07
CA SER A 384 31.44 -10.86 -20.12
C SER A 384 30.49 -9.77 -19.62
N VAL A 385 30.24 -9.63 -18.31
CA VAL A 385 29.34 -8.61 -17.75
C VAL A 385 29.86 -7.19 -18.07
N ARG A 386 31.18 -6.97 -17.96
CA ARG A 386 31.83 -5.72 -18.39
C ARG A 386 31.97 -5.53 -19.91
N ARG A 387 31.57 -6.50 -20.74
CA ARG A 387 31.74 -6.44 -22.20
C ARG A 387 30.48 -6.01 -22.97
N LYS A 388 29.26 -6.24 -22.45
CA LYS A 388 28.02 -5.82 -23.13
C LYS A 388 27.57 -4.39 -22.80
N SER A 389 27.95 -3.81 -21.65
CA SER A 389 27.65 -2.40 -21.33
C SER A 389 28.52 -1.38 -22.11
N ARG A 390 29.54 -1.83 -22.84
CA ARG A 390 30.46 -0.91 -23.55
C ARG A 390 29.82 -0.17 -24.73
N ASP A 391 28.70 -0.65 -25.25
CA ASP A 391 28.05 -0.02 -26.43
C ASP A 391 27.12 1.14 -26.05
N TYR A 392 26.67 1.22 -24.80
CA TYR A 392 25.78 2.28 -24.29
C TYR A 392 26.44 3.18 -23.24
N GLU A 393 27.68 2.91 -22.85
CA GLU A 393 28.43 3.76 -21.92
C GLU A 393 28.79 5.09 -22.58
N ILE A 394 28.40 6.20 -21.95
CA ILE A 394 28.70 7.56 -22.39
C ILE A 394 29.70 8.17 -21.39
N PRO A 395 30.88 8.63 -21.86
CA PRO A 395 31.80 9.39 -21.02
C PRO A 395 31.13 10.64 -20.45
N ARG A 396 31.33 10.91 -19.16
CA ARG A 396 30.72 12.04 -18.46
C ARG A 396 30.99 13.39 -19.16
N ASP A 397 32.19 13.55 -19.69
CA ASP A 397 32.64 14.77 -20.38
C ASP A 397 31.88 15.05 -21.68
N HIS A 398 31.17 14.07 -22.23
CA HIS A 398 30.31 14.22 -23.40
C HIS A 398 28.89 14.68 -23.02
N LEU A 399 28.61 14.92 -21.75
CA LEU A 399 27.31 15.33 -21.25
C LEU A 399 27.43 16.62 -20.46
N ARG A 400 26.54 17.57 -20.76
CA ARG A 400 26.43 18.82 -20.00
C ARG A 400 25.01 18.98 -19.48
N LEU A 401 24.84 19.07 -18.17
CA LEU A 401 23.56 19.45 -17.56
C LEU A 401 23.27 20.93 -17.83
N VAL A 402 22.01 21.26 -18.08
CA VAL A 402 21.56 22.63 -18.38
C VAL A 402 20.55 23.12 -17.35
N GLU A 403 19.35 22.55 -17.34
CA GLU A 403 18.23 22.95 -16.46
C GLU A 403 17.50 21.73 -15.94
N ILE A 404 16.87 21.84 -14.76
CA ILE A 404 16.03 20.77 -14.20
C ILE A 404 14.68 20.79 -14.93
N LEU A 405 14.26 19.62 -15.42
CA LEU A 405 12.96 19.40 -16.07
C LEU A 405 11.92 18.83 -15.10
N GLY A 406 12.35 18.06 -14.10
CA GLY A 406 11.44 17.49 -13.10
C GLY A 406 12.18 16.78 -11.97
N GLU A 407 11.53 16.72 -10.80
CA GLU A 407 12.05 16.04 -9.61
C GLU A 407 11.38 14.67 -9.45
N GLY A 408 12.16 13.59 -9.54
CA GLY A 408 11.68 12.22 -9.42
C GLY A 408 11.99 11.59 -8.07
N GLN A 409 11.32 10.47 -7.77
CA GLN A 409 11.55 9.69 -6.55
C GLN A 409 12.97 9.14 -6.45
N PHE A 410 13.56 8.74 -7.58
CA PHE A 410 14.91 8.16 -7.67
C PHE A 410 16.00 9.20 -7.96
N GLY A 411 15.59 10.45 -8.22
CA GLY A 411 16.46 11.58 -8.47
C GLY A 411 15.93 12.50 -9.57
N ASP A 412 16.67 13.55 -9.87
CA ASP A 412 16.17 14.67 -10.68
C ASP A 412 16.45 14.42 -12.17
N VAL A 413 15.53 14.86 -13.02
CA VAL A 413 15.64 14.83 -14.48
C VAL A 413 16.07 16.19 -14.96
N TYR A 414 17.17 16.23 -15.69
CA TYR A 414 17.74 17.44 -16.27
C TYR A 414 17.57 17.41 -17.79
N LYS A 415 17.43 18.58 -18.38
CA LYS A 415 17.79 18.79 -19.77
C LYS A 415 19.30 18.87 -19.85
N GLY A 416 19.87 18.20 -20.84
CA GLY A 416 21.30 18.24 -21.10
C GLY A 416 21.62 18.35 -22.58
N MET A 417 22.91 18.52 -22.85
CA MET A 417 23.49 18.42 -24.18
C MET A 417 24.42 17.22 -24.22
N PHE A 418 24.19 16.32 -25.17
CA PHE A 418 25.08 15.22 -25.51
C PHE A 418 25.93 15.62 -26.71
N PHE A 419 27.25 15.46 -26.58
CA PHE A 419 28.22 15.71 -27.63
C PHE A 419 28.63 14.37 -28.23
N ASP A 420 28.20 14.12 -29.48
CA ASP A 420 28.56 12.89 -30.17
C ASP A 420 30.03 12.88 -30.60
N LYS A 421 30.52 11.74 -31.12
CA LYS A 421 31.91 11.59 -31.58
C LYS A 421 32.28 12.50 -32.76
N THR A 422 31.30 13.13 -33.41
CA THR A 422 31.47 14.07 -34.51
C THR A 422 31.43 15.54 -34.06
N GLY A 423 31.19 15.79 -32.77
CA GLY A 423 31.05 17.12 -32.19
C GLY A 423 29.64 17.73 -32.36
N THR A 424 28.67 16.95 -32.85
CA THR A 424 27.29 17.40 -33.00
C THR A 424 26.60 17.43 -31.63
N GLN A 425 25.92 18.54 -31.35
CA GLN A 425 25.20 18.73 -30.10
C GLN A 425 23.77 18.22 -30.23
N VAL A 426 23.41 17.25 -29.40
CA VAL A 426 22.07 16.66 -29.35
C VAL A 426 21.43 16.99 -28.00
N PRO A 427 20.25 17.63 -27.96
CA PRO A 427 19.54 17.85 -26.71
C PRO A 427 19.00 16.53 -26.16
N VAL A 428 19.22 16.27 -24.88
CA VAL A 428 18.89 15.01 -24.20
C VAL A 428 18.22 15.25 -22.86
N ALA A 429 17.49 14.26 -22.36
CA ALA A 429 17.03 14.20 -20.97
C ALA A 429 17.99 13.31 -20.16
N ILE A 430 18.45 13.79 -19.01
CA ILE A 430 19.42 13.12 -18.15
C ILE A 430 18.79 12.91 -16.79
N LYS A 431 18.46 11.66 -16.48
CA LYS A 431 17.97 11.26 -15.16
C LYS A 431 19.18 10.99 -14.27
N THR A 432 19.21 11.59 -13.09
CA THR A 432 20.30 11.45 -12.11
C THR A 432 19.85 10.62 -10.92
N CYS A 433 20.76 9.84 -10.32
CA CYS A 433 20.50 9.14 -9.07
C CYS A 433 20.93 10.01 -7.87
N LYS A 434 20.09 10.17 -6.84
CA LYS A 434 20.45 10.93 -5.62
C LYS A 434 21.49 10.17 -4.79
N GLU A 435 22.48 10.87 -4.21
CA GLU A 435 23.62 10.30 -3.47
C GLU A 435 23.28 9.81 -2.04
N ASP A 436 22.01 9.72 -1.67
CA ASP A 436 21.56 9.32 -0.33
C ASP A 436 21.68 7.80 -0.09
N GLY A 437 22.91 7.29 0.01
CA GLY A 437 23.30 6.25 0.98
C GLY A 437 22.83 4.80 0.81
N GLU A 438 22.14 4.39 -0.25
CA GLU A 438 21.77 2.96 -0.46
C GLU A 438 22.27 2.41 -1.80
N GLU A 439 23.24 1.49 -1.76
CA GLU A 439 23.76 0.75 -2.94
C GLU A 439 22.64 0.04 -3.74
N CYS A 440 21.58 -0.41 -3.04
CA CYS A 440 20.36 -1.00 -3.62
C CYS A 440 19.51 -0.01 -4.47
N MET A 441 19.62 1.31 -4.28
CA MET A 441 18.91 2.28 -5.14
C MET A 441 19.55 2.40 -6.52
N ALA A 442 20.88 2.34 -6.59
CA ALA A 442 21.62 2.46 -7.85
C ALA A 442 21.34 1.27 -8.80
N GLU A 443 21.17 0.07 -8.26
CA GLU A 443 20.81 -1.12 -9.05
C GLU A 443 19.40 -1.02 -9.65
N LYS A 444 18.40 -0.63 -8.85
CA LYS A 444 17.02 -0.40 -9.34
C LYS A 444 16.95 0.72 -10.37
N PHE A 445 17.81 1.73 -10.21
CA PHE A 445 17.95 2.82 -11.17
C PHE A 445 18.49 2.30 -12.51
N LEU A 446 19.55 1.50 -12.50
CA LEU A 446 20.12 0.87 -13.71
C LEU A 446 19.18 -0.17 -14.37
N GLU A 447 18.32 -0.83 -13.59
CA GLU A 447 17.31 -1.76 -14.09
C GLU A 447 16.36 -1.07 -15.11
N GLU A 448 15.98 0.19 -14.84
CA GLU A 448 15.16 1.00 -15.76
C GLU A 448 15.84 1.16 -17.13
N ALA A 449 17.14 1.49 -17.13
CA ALA A 449 17.89 1.63 -18.38
C ALA A 449 18.01 0.29 -19.13
N TYR A 450 18.22 -0.82 -18.42
CA TYR A 450 18.31 -2.15 -19.03
C TYR A 450 16.98 -2.60 -19.67
N ILE A 451 15.85 -2.24 -19.04
CA ILE A 451 14.53 -2.45 -19.61
C ILE A 451 14.38 -1.62 -20.90
N MET A 452 14.70 -0.32 -20.84
CA MET A 452 14.56 0.59 -21.98
C MET A 452 15.42 0.17 -23.18
N GLN A 453 16.59 -0.43 -22.94
CA GLN A 453 17.48 -0.95 -23.99
C GLN A 453 16.81 -1.99 -24.92
N GLN A 454 15.79 -2.69 -24.42
CA GLN A 454 15.11 -3.76 -25.16
C GLN A 454 14.00 -3.24 -26.09
N PHE A 455 13.70 -1.94 -26.03
CA PHE A 455 12.60 -1.33 -26.75
C PHE A 455 13.09 -0.41 -27.87
N ASP A 456 12.52 -0.60 -29.06
CA ASP A 456 12.70 0.29 -30.20
C ASP A 456 11.34 0.48 -30.86
N HIS A 457 10.71 1.61 -30.57
CA HIS A 457 9.36 1.93 -31.04
C HIS A 457 9.18 3.46 -31.13
N PRO A 458 8.54 4.00 -32.17
CA PRO A 458 8.41 5.45 -32.38
C PRO A 458 7.75 6.20 -31.21
N HIS A 459 6.81 5.54 -30.53
CA HIS A 459 6.04 6.08 -29.41
C HIS A 459 6.49 5.56 -28.04
N ILE A 460 7.74 5.11 -27.91
CA ILE A 460 8.41 4.81 -26.63
C ILE A 460 9.66 5.69 -26.53
N VAL A 461 9.93 6.25 -25.35
CA VAL A 461 11.13 7.06 -25.12
C VAL A 461 12.38 6.22 -25.29
N LYS A 462 13.27 6.65 -26.18
CA LYS A 462 14.51 5.95 -26.52
C LYS A 462 15.62 6.23 -25.51
N LEU A 463 16.28 5.15 -25.07
CA LEU A 463 17.55 5.22 -24.35
C LEU A 463 18.67 5.60 -25.32
N ILE A 464 19.45 6.63 -24.99
CA ILE A 464 20.64 7.05 -25.73
C ILE A 464 21.89 6.42 -25.13
N GLY A 465 21.98 6.36 -23.79
CA GLY A 465 23.08 5.69 -23.10
C GLY A 465 23.05 5.88 -21.59
N ILE A 466 24.09 5.36 -20.93
CA ILE A 466 24.26 5.35 -19.48
C ILE A 466 25.63 5.93 -19.16
N CYS A 467 25.73 6.76 -18.13
CA CYS A 467 27.00 7.21 -17.58
C CYS A 467 27.13 6.62 -16.18
N SER A 468 27.91 5.54 -16.06
CA SER A 468 28.09 4.74 -14.85
C SER A 468 29.52 4.77 -14.31
N ASP A 469 30.49 5.26 -15.09
CA ASP A 469 31.91 5.32 -14.71
C ASP A 469 32.20 6.24 -13.49
N THR A 470 31.31 7.20 -13.18
CA THR A 470 31.44 8.12 -12.03
C THR A 470 30.10 8.30 -11.32
N ALA A 471 30.09 8.30 -9.98
CA ALA A 471 28.92 8.68 -9.20
C ALA A 471 28.64 10.19 -9.30
N PRO A 472 27.35 10.63 -9.33
CA PRO A 472 26.15 9.80 -9.42
C PRO A 472 25.90 9.26 -10.84
N VAL A 473 25.32 8.06 -10.93
CA VAL A 473 24.94 7.40 -12.19
C VAL A 473 23.88 8.22 -12.94
N TRP A 474 24.05 8.37 -14.26
CA TRP A 474 23.10 9.06 -15.13
C TRP A 474 22.53 8.15 -16.22
N ILE A 475 21.24 8.29 -16.49
CA ILE A 475 20.55 7.66 -17.63
C ILE A 475 20.21 8.75 -18.64
N VAL A 476 20.68 8.59 -19.88
CA VAL A 476 20.53 9.56 -20.96
C VAL A 476 19.47 9.06 -21.93
N MET A 477 18.44 9.87 -22.14
CA MET A 477 17.26 9.57 -22.95
C MET A 477 17.01 10.67 -23.98
N GLU A 478 16.22 10.37 -25.02
CA GLU A 478 15.76 11.40 -25.93
C GLU A 478 14.93 12.48 -25.22
N LEU A 479 15.12 13.74 -25.60
CA LEU A 479 14.37 14.85 -25.02
C LEU A 479 13.04 15.05 -25.77
N ALA A 480 11.93 14.92 -25.05
CA ALA A 480 10.62 15.35 -25.54
C ALA A 480 10.43 16.85 -25.33
N LYS A 481 10.40 17.62 -26.43
CA LYS A 481 10.48 19.09 -26.41
C LYS A 481 9.35 19.77 -25.61
N HIS A 482 8.15 19.19 -25.63
CA HIS A 482 6.97 19.79 -25.00
C HIS A 482 6.68 19.22 -23.60
N GLY A 483 7.54 18.34 -23.08
CA GLY A 483 7.48 17.84 -21.71
C GLY A 483 6.32 16.86 -21.45
N GLU A 484 5.86 16.83 -20.20
CA GLU A 484 4.78 15.95 -19.73
C GLU A 484 3.43 16.29 -20.36
N MET A 485 2.72 15.28 -20.84
CA MET A 485 1.43 15.42 -21.52
C MET A 485 0.37 16.12 -20.66
N ARG A 486 0.30 15.85 -19.36
CA ARG A 486 -0.68 16.49 -18.48
C ARG A 486 -0.57 18.02 -18.51
N ALA A 487 0.64 18.55 -18.31
CA ALA A 487 0.89 19.99 -18.35
C ALA A 487 0.67 20.55 -19.75
N TYR A 488 1.07 19.80 -20.79
CA TYR A 488 0.84 20.19 -22.18
C TYR A 488 -0.64 20.32 -22.52
N LEU A 489 -1.49 19.36 -22.13
CA LEU A 489 -2.93 19.38 -22.38
C LEU A 489 -3.59 20.60 -21.73
N GLN A 490 -3.22 20.91 -20.49
CA GLN A 490 -3.76 22.05 -19.75
C GLN A 490 -3.36 23.39 -20.38
N ASN A 491 -2.10 23.52 -20.81
CA ASN A 491 -1.59 24.76 -21.37
C ASN A 491 -2.01 24.99 -22.84
N ASN A 492 -2.40 23.94 -23.56
CA ASN A 492 -2.73 24.02 -24.99
C ASN A 492 -4.20 23.70 -25.29
N GLN A 493 -5.07 23.62 -24.28
CA GLN A 493 -6.49 23.28 -24.44
C GLN A 493 -7.20 24.04 -25.58
N PRO A 494 -7.01 25.36 -25.79
CA PRO A 494 -7.68 26.09 -26.88
C PRO A 494 -7.24 25.69 -28.29
N HIS A 495 -6.08 25.03 -28.43
CA HIS A 495 -5.46 24.66 -29.70
C HIS A 495 -5.54 23.15 -29.97
N LEU A 496 -6.17 22.38 -29.08
CA LEU A 496 -6.29 20.94 -29.19
C LEU A 496 -7.71 20.57 -29.63
N ASP A 497 -7.81 19.96 -30.80
CA ASP A 497 -9.06 19.39 -31.28
C ASP A 497 -9.19 17.91 -30.92
N LEU A 498 -10.38 17.36 -31.14
CA LEU A 498 -10.69 15.98 -30.82
C LEU A 498 -9.87 14.97 -31.64
N VAL A 499 -9.56 15.28 -32.90
CA VAL A 499 -8.70 14.45 -33.76
C VAL A 499 -7.32 14.27 -33.12
N MET A 500 -6.74 15.35 -32.59
CA MET A 500 -5.44 15.30 -31.94
C MET A 500 -5.46 14.47 -30.65
N LEU A 501 -6.51 14.59 -29.84
CA LEU A 501 -6.67 13.79 -28.60
C LEU A 501 -6.82 12.28 -28.90
N ILE A 502 -7.56 11.94 -29.96
CA ILE A 502 -7.69 10.55 -30.44
C ILE A 502 -6.36 10.06 -31.02
N LEU A 503 -5.63 10.91 -31.75
CA LEU A 503 -4.30 10.58 -32.28
C LEU A 503 -3.34 10.20 -31.15
N TYR A 504 -3.28 10.97 -30.06
CA TYR A 504 -2.45 10.61 -28.90
C TYR A 504 -2.83 9.25 -28.31
N SER A 505 -4.12 9.00 -28.16
CA SER A 505 -4.63 7.71 -27.65
C SER A 505 -4.24 6.55 -28.57
N TYR A 506 -4.37 6.74 -29.88
CA TYR A 506 -3.93 5.77 -30.89
C TYR A 506 -2.42 5.51 -30.82
N GLN A 507 -1.59 6.53 -30.77
CA GLN A 507 -0.13 6.39 -30.67
C GLN A 507 0.28 5.60 -29.42
N LEU A 508 -0.33 5.89 -28.27
CA LEU A 508 -0.09 5.13 -27.04
C LEU A 508 -0.53 3.66 -27.18
N SER A 509 -1.65 3.39 -27.84
CA SER A 509 -2.09 2.00 -28.09
C SER A 509 -1.09 1.22 -28.95
N THR A 510 -0.41 1.87 -29.89
CA THR A 510 0.65 1.21 -30.69
C THR A 510 1.86 0.83 -29.83
N ALA A 511 2.29 1.72 -28.93
CA ALA A 511 3.37 1.45 -27.99
C ALA A 511 3.01 0.32 -27.01
N LEU A 512 1.79 0.33 -26.47
CA LEU A 512 1.34 -0.67 -25.51
C LEU A 512 1.10 -2.05 -26.17
N SER A 513 0.65 -2.08 -27.42
CA SER A 513 0.58 -3.30 -28.23
C SER A 513 1.98 -3.87 -28.50
N TYR A 514 2.99 -3.01 -28.70
CA TYR A 514 4.39 -3.43 -28.80
C TYR A 514 4.88 -4.04 -27.47
N LEU A 515 4.63 -3.41 -26.33
CA LEU A 515 5.01 -3.95 -25.01
C LEU A 515 4.31 -5.29 -24.71
N GLU A 516 3.03 -5.42 -25.03
CA GLU A 516 2.27 -6.67 -24.93
C GLU A 516 2.93 -7.80 -25.73
N SER A 517 3.38 -7.52 -26.95
CA SER A 517 4.09 -8.50 -27.78
C SER A 517 5.44 -8.95 -27.20
N LYS A 518 6.06 -8.10 -26.39
CA LYS A 518 7.29 -8.37 -25.63
C LYS A 518 7.04 -8.95 -24.24
N LYS A 519 5.78 -9.25 -23.91
CA LYS A 519 5.33 -9.79 -22.61
C LYS A 519 5.74 -8.89 -21.44
N PHE A 520 5.62 -7.59 -21.65
CA PHE A 520 6.08 -6.59 -20.72
C PHE A 520 4.90 -5.79 -20.15
N VAL A 521 4.89 -5.57 -18.84
CA VAL A 521 3.81 -4.87 -18.13
C VAL A 521 4.35 -3.56 -17.55
N HIS A 522 3.71 -2.45 -17.92
CA HIS A 522 4.15 -1.10 -17.57
C HIS A 522 3.83 -0.70 -16.13
N ARG A 523 2.63 -1.08 -15.64
CA ARG A 523 2.16 -0.88 -14.25
C ARG A 523 1.84 0.54 -13.81
N ASP A 524 2.15 1.54 -14.63
CA ASP A 524 1.85 2.94 -14.32
C ASP A 524 1.52 3.77 -15.56
N ILE A 525 0.52 3.34 -16.32
CA ILE A 525 0.07 4.07 -17.51
C ILE A 525 -0.83 5.22 -17.06
N ALA A 526 -0.39 6.45 -17.30
CA ALA A 526 -1.11 7.68 -16.97
C ALA A 526 -0.54 8.85 -17.79
N ALA A 527 -1.31 9.93 -17.94
CA ALA A 527 -0.86 11.11 -18.70
C ALA A 527 0.43 11.76 -18.15
N ARG A 528 0.75 11.55 -16.86
CA ARG A 528 1.99 12.02 -16.24
C ARG A 528 3.26 11.28 -16.69
N ASN A 529 3.10 10.06 -17.21
CA ASN A 529 4.19 9.23 -17.71
C ASN A 529 4.22 9.21 -19.25
N VAL A 530 3.47 10.12 -19.89
CA VAL A 530 3.47 10.33 -21.34
C VAL A 530 4.14 11.66 -21.63
N LEU A 531 5.06 11.66 -22.58
CA LEU A 531 5.79 12.84 -23.01
C LEU A 531 5.36 13.27 -24.42
N VAL A 532 5.34 14.58 -24.67
CA VAL A 532 4.99 15.17 -25.96
C VAL A 532 6.28 15.57 -26.67
N ALA A 533 6.67 14.81 -27.68
CA ALA A 533 7.88 15.08 -28.46
C ALA A 533 7.65 16.22 -29.47
N PHE A 534 6.51 16.16 -30.17
CA PHE A 534 6.01 17.17 -31.09
C PHE A 534 4.49 17.31 -30.90
N HIS A 535 3.90 18.37 -31.45
CA HIS A 535 2.46 18.62 -31.33
C HIS A 535 1.58 17.45 -31.82
N ASP A 536 2.08 16.61 -32.72
CA ASP A 536 1.41 15.43 -33.27
C ASP A 536 2.10 14.11 -32.88
N ASN A 537 3.02 14.11 -31.91
CA ASN A 537 3.80 12.94 -31.54
C ASN A 537 4.00 12.81 -30.03
N VAL A 538 3.46 11.74 -29.46
CA VAL A 538 3.58 11.39 -28.04
C VAL A 538 4.36 10.10 -27.85
N LYS A 539 5.04 10.00 -26.70
CA LYS A 539 5.90 8.87 -26.34
C LYS A 539 5.61 8.43 -24.92
N LEU A 540 5.49 7.12 -24.72
CA LEU A 540 5.37 6.50 -23.41
C LEU A 540 6.74 6.46 -22.73
N GLY A 541 6.80 6.92 -21.48
CA GLY A 541 8.02 6.95 -20.67
C GLY A 541 7.79 6.41 -19.25
N ASP A 542 8.83 6.54 -18.41
CA ASP A 542 8.90 6.07 -17.03
C ASP A 542 8.71 4.55 -16.85
N PHE A 543 9.81 3.82 -17.02
CA PHE A 543 9.89 2.38 -16.82
C PHE A 543 10.39 1.99 -15.41
N GLY A 544 10.33 2.90 -14.44
CA GLY A 544 10.82 2.63 -13.07
C GLY A 544 10.06 1.51 -12.34
N LEU A 545 8.77 1.32 -12.65
CA LEU A 545 7.91 0.28 -12.07
C LEU A 545 7.67 -0.93 -12.99
N SER A 546 8.18 -0.84 -14.21
CA SER A 546 7.95 -1.73 -15.34
C SER A 546 8.70 -3.06 -15.19
N ARG A 547 8.11 -4.21 -15.55
CA ARG A 547 8.77 -5.53 -15.41
C ARG A 547 8.32 -6.55 -16.48
N TRP A 548 9.22 -7.49 -16.79
CA TRP A 548 8.92 -8.69 -17.60
C TRP A 548 8.01 -9.67 -16.84
N VAL A 549 7.06 -10.31 -17.54
CA VAL A 549 6.10 -11.23 -16.91
C VAL A 549 6.10 -12.59 -17.62
N GLU A 550 6.36 -13.64 -16.84
CA GLU A 550 6.25 -15.04 -17.25
C GLU A 550 4.77 -15.50 -17.17
N GLU A 551 4.29 -16.27 -18.15
CA GLU A 551 2.87 -16.53 -18.47
C GLU A 551 2.02 -17.16 -17.34
N GLN A 552 2.62 -17.52 -16.19
CA GLN A 552 1.95 -18.08 -15.00
C GLN A 552 2.26 -17.36 -13.68
N SER A 553 2.95 -16.22 -13.69
CA SER A 553 3.36 -15.50 -12.47
C SER A 553 2.73 -14.11 -12.38
N TYR A 554 2.06 -13.82 -11.26
CA TYR A 554 1.67 -12.45 -10.92
C TYR A 554 2.58 -11.91 -9.82
N TYR A 555 3.04 -10.67 -10.00
CA TYR A 555 3.91 -9.99 -9.04
C TYR A 555 3.12 -9.47 -7.83
N LYS A 556 3.78 -9.34 -6.66
CA LYS A 556 3.24 -8.72 -5.44
C LYS A 556 4.14 -7.54 -5.04
N ALA A 557 3.67 -6.30 -5.22
CA ALA A 557 4.46 -5.10 -4.97
C ALA A 557 4.80 -4.84 -3.48
N SER A 558 5.95 -4.21 -3.23
CA SER A 558 6.38 -3.74 -1.90
C SER A 558 5.69 -2.42 -1.48
N LYS A 559 5.85 -2.02 -0.21
CA LYS A 559 5.07 -1.00 0.54
C LYS A 559 5.25 0.48 0.10
N GLY A 560 5.22 0.79 -1.21
CA GLY A 560 5.26 2.17 -1.73
C GLY A 560 3.88 2.85 -1.82
N LYS A 561 3.86 4.19 -1.96
CA LYS A 561 2.65 4.97 -2.32
C LYS A 561 2.21 4.58 -3.74
N LEU A 562 1.03 3.98 -3.88
CA LEU A 562 0.51 3.52 -5.17
C LEU A 562 -0.45 4.54 -5.81
N PRO A 563 -0.54 4.60 -7.16
CA PRO A 563 -1.47 5.47 -7.88
C PRO A 563 -2.90 4.88 -7.92
N ILE A 564 -3.53 4.70 -6.75
CA ILE A 564 -4.80 3.98 -6.57
C ILE A 564 -5.90 4.38 -7.56
N LYS A 565 -6.01 5.67 -7.91
CA LYS A 565 -7.08 6.18 -8.79
C LYS A 565 -6.96 5.74 -10.26
N TRP A 566 -5.79 5.29 -10.67
CA TRP A 566 -5.53 4.76 -12.01
C TRP A 566 -5.61 3.24 -12.06
N MET A 567 -5.34 2.58 -10.94
CA MET A 567 -5.14 1.14 -10.88
C MET A 567 -6.43 0.33 -11.12
N ALA A 568 -6.25 -0.85 -11.69
CA ALA A 568 -7.31 -1.83 -11.86
C ALA A 568 -7.75 -2.42 -10.50
N PRO A 569 -9.01 -2.89 -10.34
CA PRO A 569 -9.51 -3.45 -9.08
C PRO A 569 -8.67 -4.60 -8.54
N GLU A 570 -8.22 -5.50 -9.42
CA GLU A 570 -7.36 -6.62 -9.05
C GLU A 570 -5.95 -6.18 -8.61
N SER A 571 -5.45 -5.06 -9.14
CA SER A 571 -4.18 -4.46 -8.73
C SER A 571 -4.30 -3.78 -7.37
N ILE A 572 -5.45 -3.16 -7.08
CA ILE A 572 -5.73 -2.55 -5.77
C ILE A 572 -5.89 -3.64 -4.71
N ASN A 573 -6.75 -4.62 -4.97
CA ASN A 573 -7.15 -5.65 -4.00
C ASN A 573 -6.08 -6.74 -3.78
N PHE A 574 -5.39 -7.16 -4.85
CA PHE A 574 -4.51 -8.33 -4.83
C PHE A 574 -3.07 -8.02 -5.21
N ARG A 575 -2.73 -6.73 -5.47
CA ARG A 575 -1.43 -6.29 -5.99
C ARG A 575 -1.02 -6.97 -7.30
N ARG A 576 -1.98 -7.47 -8.07
CA ARG A 576 -1.76 -8.16 -9.34
C ARG A 576 -1.63 -7.17 -10.49
N PHE A 577 -0.52 -7.23 -11.20
CA PHE A 577 -0.27 -6.44 -12.41
C PHE A 577 -0.06 -7.37 -13.60
N THR A 578 -0.84 -7.16 -14.66
CA THR A 578 -0.85 -7.92 -15.92
C THR A 578 -1.13 -6.97 -17.08
N THR A 579 -1.06 -7.47 -18.32
CA THR A 579 -1.51 -6.70 -19.50
C THR A 579 -2.96 -6.23 -19.35
N ALA A 580 -3.84 -7.04 -18.73
CA ALA A 580 -5.23 -6.64 -18.50
C ALA A 580 -5.37 -5.48 -17.49
N SER A 581 -4.49 -5.39 -16.48
CA SER A 581 -4.48 -4.22 -15.60
C SER A 581 -3.94 -2.98 -16.32
N ASP A 582 -2.97 -3.15 -17.23
CA ASP A 582 -2.47 -2.07 -18.08
C ASP A 582 -3.57 -1.56 -19.03
N VAL A 583 -4.42 -2.44 -19.57
CA VAL A 583 -5.60 -2.05 -20.36
C VAL A 583 -6.56 -1.17 -19.56
N TRP A 584 -6.79 -1.49 -18.28
CA TRP A 584 -7.60 -0.64 -17.40
C TRP A 584 -6.97 0.75 -17.23
N MET A 585 -5.67 0.80 -16.90
CA MET A 585 -4.93 2.05 -16.72
C MET A 585 -4.90 2.87 -18.00
N PHE A 586 -4.79 2.23 -19.17
CA PHE A 586 -4.89 2.87 -20.47
C PHE A 586 -6.27 3.49 -20.71
N GLY A 587 -7.36 2.80 -20.35
CA GLY A 587 -8.70 3.40 -20.39
C GLY A 587 -8.81 4.67 -19.53
N VAL A 588 -8.22 4.67 -18.33
CA VAL A 588 -8.12 5.88 -17.49
C VAL A 588 -7.26 6.96 -18.15
N CYS A 589 -6.16 6.59 -18.80
CA CYS A 589 -5.30 7.53 -19.51
C CYS A 589 -6.01 8.20 -20.70
N ILE A 590 -6.81 7.46 -21.49
CA ILE A 590 -7.65 8.07 -22.56
C ILE A 590 -8.62 9.08 -21.95
N TRP A 591 -9.24 8.74 -20.83
CA TRP A 591 -10.14 9.65 -20.11
C TRP A 591 -9.40 10.92 -19.64
N GLU A 592 -8.17 10.79 -19.11
CA GLU A 592 -7.35 11.95 -18.74
C GLU A 592 -7.01 12.84 -19.96
N ILE A 593 -6.72 12.24 -21.11
CA ILE A 593 -6.43 12.96 -22.35
C ILE A 593 -7.64 13.79 -22.79
N LEU A 594 -8.83 13.16 -22.83
CA LEU A 594 -10.08 13.82 -23.22
C LEU A 594 -10.55 14.88 -22.21
N MET A 595 -10.16 14.73 -20.95
CA MET A 595 -10.47 15.67 -19.88
C MET A 595 -9.34 16.69 -19.65
N TYR A 596 -8.43 16.86 -20.62
CA TYR A 596 -7.33 17.84 -20.58
C TYR A 596 -6.48 17.77 -19.29
N GLY A 597 -6.17 16.56 -18.83
CA GLY A 597 -5.29 16.32 -17.68
C GLY A 597 -5.96 16.45 -16.31
N VAL A 598 -7.29 16.54 -16.23
CA VAL A 598 -8.03 16.46 -14.96
C VAL A 598 -7.76 15.12 -14.26
N LYS A 599 -7.61 15.13 -12.93
CA LYS A 599 -7.33 13.91 -12.16
C LYS A 599 -8.57 13.00 -12.16
N PRO A 600 -8.42 11.67 -12.40
CA PRO A 600 -9.52 10.74 -12.24
C PRO A 600 -10.01 10.74 -10.79
N PHE A 601 -11.31 10.58 -10.58
CA PHE A 601 -11.95 10.59 -9.26
C PHE A 601 -11.52 11.79 -8.39
N GLN A 602 -11.49 13.00 -8.96
CA GLN A 602 -11.20 14.23 -8.21
C GLN A 602 -12.19 14.40 -7.03
N GLY A 603 -11.69 14.84 -5.88
CA GLY A 603 -12.49 14.94 -4.64
C GLY A 603 -12.75 13.62 -3.90
N VAL A 604 -12.46 12.46 -4.50
CA VAL A 604 -12.60 11.15 -3.84
C VAL A 604 -11.30 10.74 -3.14
N LYS A 605 -11.38 10.22 -1.91
CA LYS A 605 -10.20 9.70 -1.19
C LYS A 605 -9.79 8.33 -1.75
N ASN A 606 -8.50 7.99 -1.72
CA ASN A 606 -7.99 6.73 -2.28
C ASN A 606 -8.69 5.47 -1.73
N ASN A 607 -9.05 5.48 -0.44
CA ASN A 607 -9.72 4.34 0.20
C ASN A 607 -11.16 4.13 -0.29
N ASP A 608 -11.81 5.18 -0.80
CA ASP A 608 -13.21 5.13 -1.24
C ASP A 608 -13.33 4.70 -2.72
N VAL A 609 -12.26 4.85 -3.49
CA VAL A 609 -12.23 4.57 -4.93
C VAL A 609 -12.62 3.13 -5.23
N ILE A 610 -12.07 2.17 -4.47
CA ILE A 610 -12.39 0.75 -4.69
C ILE A 610 -13.87 0.45 -4.44
N GLY A 611 -14.46 1.05 -3.40
CA GLY A 611 -15.89 0.89 -3.09
C GLY A 611 -16.77 1.40 -4.23
N LYS A 612 -16.45 2.56 -4.80
CA LYS A 612 -17.16 3.12 -5.96
C LYS A 612 -17.07 2.19 -7.18
N ILE A 613 -15.86 1.71 -7.50
CA ILE A 613 -15.65 0.82 -8.65
C ILE A 613 -16.39 -0.51 -8.46
N GLU A 614 -16.38 -1.07 -7.26
CA GLU A 614 -17.10 -2.30 -6.90
C GLU A 614 -18.63 -2.14 -6.95
N ASN A 615 -19.14 -0.93 -6.70
CA ASN A 615 -20.56 -0.59 -6.86
C ASN A 615 -20.96 -0.35 -8.33
N GLY A 616 -20.03 -0.54 -9.26
CA GLY A 616 -20.27 -0.35 -10.69
C GLY A 616 -20.09 1.08 -11.19
N GLU A 617 -19.69 2.02 -10.33
CA GLU A 617 -19.39 3.39 -10.76
C GLU A 617 -18.15 3.40 -11.68
N ARG A 618 -18.19 4.24 -12.71
CA ARG A 618 -17.10 4.47 -13.67
C ARG A 618 -16.91 5.97 -13.89
N LEU A 619 -15.78 6.35 -14.49
CA LEU A 619 -15.51 7.74 -14.84
C LEU A 619 -16.56 8.24 -15.85
N PRO A 620 -17.02 9.50 -15.75
CA PRO A 620 -18.10 10.03 -16.58
C PRO A 620 -17.66 10.22 -18.05
N LEU A 621 -18.65 10.27 -18.96
CA LEU A 621 -18.44 10.60 -20.37
C LEU A 621 -17.79 11.99 -20.51
N PRO A 622 -16.60 12.11 -21.14
CA PRO A 622 -16.00 13.42 -21.39
C PRO A 622 -16.82 14.27 -22.36
N PRO A 623 -16.86 15.61 -22.20
CA PRO A 623 -17.53 16.50 -23.14
C PRO A 623 -16.96 16.36 -24.56
N GLY A 624 -17.84 16.31 -25.57
CA GLY A 624 -17.44 16.15 -26.97
C GLY A 624 -16.90 14.76 -27.34
N CYS A 625 -16.84 13.80 -26.41
CA CYS A 625 -16.34 12.45 -26.69
C CYS A 625 -17.30 11.67 -27.62
N PRO A 626 -16.82 11.08 -28.73
CA PRO A 626 -17.63 10.20 -29.56
C PRO A 626 -18.11 8.98 -28.77
N PRO A 627 -19.36 8.50 -28.99
CA PRO A 627 -19.88 7.32 -28.29
C PRO A 627 -19.03 6.07 -28.50
N SER A 628 -18.46 5.87 -29.69
CA SER A 628 -17.56 4.76 -30.01
C SER A 628 -16.31 4.76 -29.12
N LEU A 629 -15.72 5.93 -28.88
CA LEU A 629 -14.54 6.08 -28.02
C LEU A 629 -14.87 5.85 -26.54
N TYR A 630 -16.03 6.32 -26.07
CA TYR A 630 -16.44 6.07 -24.69
C TYR A 630 -16.79 4.59 -24.44
N ASN A 631 -17.41 3.92 -25.41
CA ASN A 631 -17.66 2.48 -25.35
C ASN A 631 -16.35 1.68 -25.29
N LEU A 632 -15.32 2.11 -26.01
CA LEU A 632 -13.97 1.55 -25.93
C LEU A 632 -13.38 1.71 -24.51
N MET A 633 -13.48 2.90 -23.91
CA MET A 633 -13.06 3.12 -22.51
C MET A 633 -13.84 2.23 -21.53
N CYS A 634 -15.15 2.10 -21.70
CA CYS A 634 -15.99 1.23 -20.87
C CYS A 634 -15.58 -0.25 -20.97
N SER A 635 -15.16 -0.68 -22.16
CA SER A 635 -14.65 -2.05 -22.39
C SER A 635 -13.32 -2.28 -21.68
N CYS A 636 -12.47 -1.25 -21.56
CA CYS A 636 -11.26 -1.28 -20.74
C CYS A 636 -11.58 -1.39 -19.23
N TRP A 637 -12.70 -0.82 -18.78
CA TRP A 637 -13.12 -0.82 -17.37
C TRP A 637 -14.09 -1.94 -16.97
N ILE A 638 -14.16 -3.01 -17.78
CA ILE A 638 -14.83 -4.23 -17.37
C ILE A 638 -14.14 -4.77 -16.12
N TYR A 639 -14.93 -5.05 -15.08
CA TYR A 639 -14.39 -5.46 -13.77
C TYR A 639 -13.57 -6.75 -13.88
N GLU A 640 -14.08 -7.73 -14.63
CA GLU A 640 -13.42 -9.00 -14.92
C GLU A 640 -12.23 -8.82 -15.89
N PRO A 641 -10.97 -9.04 -15.46
CA PRO A 641 -9.79 -8.76 -16.28
C PRO A 641 -9.75 -9.57 -17.58
N SER A 642 -10.20 -10.83 -17.53
CA SER A 642 -10.21 -11.74 -18.68
C SER A 642 -11.14 -11.32 -19.82
N LYS A 643 -12.05 -10.38 -19.57
CA LYS A 643 -13.02 -9.87 -20.55
C LYS A 643 -12.59 -8.53 -21.17
N ARG A 644 -11.49 -7.94 -20.71
CA ARG A 644 -10.96 -6.70 -21.27
C ARG A 644 -10.31 -7.01 -22.63
N PRO A 645 -10.40 -6.10 -23.62
CA PRO A 645 -9.79 -6.28 -24.92
C PRO A 645 -8.26 -6.31 -24.83
N SER A 646 -7.59 -6.90 -25.83
CA SER A 646 -6.12 -6.81 -25.95
C SER A 646 -5.68 -5.44 -26.47
N PHE A 647 -4.41 -5.07 -26.31
CA PHE A 647 -3.91 -3.83 -26.91
C PHE A 647 -3.91 -3.89 -28.45
N ALA A 648 -3.78 -5.07 -29.04
CA ALA A 648 -3.94 -5.27 -30.48
C ALA A 648 -5.35 -4.89 -30.98
N ASP A 649 -6.40 -5.27 -30.22
CA ASP A 649 -7.79 -4.90 -30.53
C ASP A 649 -7.99 -3.40 -30.37
N LEU A 650 -7.56 -2.84 -29.23
CA LEU A 650 -7.70 -1.41 -28.93
C LEU A 650 -7.02 -0.52 -29.97
N LYS A 651 -5.84 -0.92 -30.44
CA LYS A 651 -5.12 -0.23 -31.51
C LYS A 651 -5.92 -0.18 -32.81
N THR A 652 -6.59 -1.27 -33.16
CA THR A 652 -7.40 -1.36 -34.38
C THR A 652 -8.62 -0.46 -34.26
N TRP A 653 -9.36 -0.55 -33.15
CA TRP A 653 -10.55 0.27 -32.92
C TRP A 653 -10.24 1.76 -32.83
N LEU A 654 -9.14 2.15 -32.17
CA LEU A 654 -8.71 3.56 -32.12
C LEU A 654 -8.32 4.10 -33.50
N HIS A 655 -7.74 3.26 -34.37
CA HIS A 655 -7.43 3.65 -35.74
C HIS A 655 -8.70 3.93 -36.57
N GLU A 656 -9.71 3.07 -36.43
CA GLU A 656 -11.01 3.23 -37.08
C GLU A 656 -11.69 4.52 -36.60
N ILE A 657 -11.78 4.71 -35.29
CA ILE A 657 -12.36 5.93 -34.68
C ILE A 657 -11.62 7.19 -35.14
N LEU A 658 -10.28 7.16 -35.19
CA LEU A 658 -9.47 8.27 -35.67
C LEU A 658 -9.75 8.61 -37.13
N THR A 659 -9.88 7.60 -37.98
CA THR A 659 -10.12 7.77 -39.41
C THR A 659 -11.52 8.34 -39.67
N GLU A 660 -12.53 7.84 -38.96
CA GLU A 660 -13.89 8.36 -39.01
C GLU A 660 -13.95 9.83 -38.56
N GLU A 661 -13.25 10.18 -37.48
CA GLU A 661 -13.26 11.56 -36.98
C GLU A 661 -12.54 12.52 -37.94
N LYS A 662 -11.41 12.11 -38.53
CA LYS A 662 -10.73 12.92 -39.55
C LYS A 662 -11.64 13.21 -40.74
N HIS A 663 -12.33 12.20 -41.24
CA HIS A 663 -13.27 12.37 -42.35
C HIS A 663 -14.42 13.32 -41.98
N ARG A 664 -14.98 13.19 -40.77
CA ARG A 664 -16.03 14.08 -40.27
C ARG A 664 -15.55 15.54 -40.17
N GLN A 665 -14.34 15.76 -39.66
CA GLN A 665 -13.74 17.09 -39.58
C GLN A 665 -13.49 17.71 -40.97
N GLU A 666 -12.99 16.91 -41.93
CA GLU A 666 -12.78 17.34 -43.32
C GLU A 666 -14.10 17.71 -44.00
N GLU A 667 -15.16 16.89 -43.82
CA GLU A 667 -16.50 17.17 -44.35
C GLU A 667 -17.10 18.46 -43.78
N GLU A 668 -16.92 18.69 -42.48
CA GLU A 668 -17.38 19.90 -41.79
C GLU A 668 -16.65 21.13 -42.33
N MET A 669 -15.32 21.06 -42.45
CA MET A 669 -14.51 22.11 -43.08
C MET A 669 -14.94 22.36 -44.55
N HIS A 670 -15.21 21.32 -45.33
CA HIS A 670 -15.72 21.48 -46.70
C HIS A 670 -17.12 22.07 -46.76
N ARG A 671 -17.99 21.76 -45.78
CA ARG A 671 -19.33 22.35 -45.66
C ARG A 671 -19.23 23.83 -45.31
N ASP A 672 -18.34 24.20 -44.40
CA ASP A 672 -18.13 25.59 -43.99
C ASP A 672 -17.44 26.40 -45.08
N ASN A 673 -16.45 25.85 -45.78
CA ASN A 673 -15.87 26.49 -46.97
C ASN A 673 -16.91 26.72 -48.07
N ARG A 674 -17.84 25.77 -48.29
CA ARG A 674 -18.97 25.96 -49.20
C ARG A 674 -19.93 27.05 -48.72
N ARG A 675 -20.21 27.15 -47.41
CA ARG A 675 -21.04 28.23 -46.84
C ARG A 675 -20.36 29.59 -47.00
N VAL A 676 -19.08 29.70 -46.70
CA VAL A 676 -18.29 30.94 -46.85
C VAL A 676 -18.19 31.35 -48.31
N GLN A 677 -17.98 30.40 -49.23
CA GLN A 677 -18.05 30.67 -50.67
C GLN A 677 -19.45 31.11 -51.10
N ALA A 678 -20.52 30.45 -50.66
CA ALA A 678 -21.89 30.88 -50.99
C ALA A 678 -22.19 32.31 -50.49
N ILE A 679 -21.69 32.70 -49.32
CA ILE A 679 -21.80 34.06 -48.78
C ILE A 679 -20.95 35.06 -49.59
N SER A 680 -19.76 34.66 -50.05
CA SER A 680 -18.90 35.47 -50.92
C SER A 680 -19.50 35.71 -52.30
N TRP A 681 -20.26 34.76 -52.85
CA TRP A 681 -20.94 34.90 -54.16
C TRP A 681 -22.23 35.72 -54.06
N ALA A 682 -22.97 35.61 -52.95
CA ALA A 682 -24.15 36.45 -52.69
C ALA A 682 -23.79 37.93 -52.44
N GLY A 683 -22.55 38.23 -52.06
CA GLY A 683 -22.07 39.59 -51.81
C GLY A 683 -21.59 40.37 -53.04
N SER A 684 -21.49 39.75 -54.22
CA SER A 684 -20.79 40.38 -55.36
C SER A 684 -21.56 40.53 -56.67
N ASN A 685 -22.83 40.15 -56.78
CA ASN A 685 -23.66 40.50 -57.95
C ASN A 685 -25.05 40.96 -57.51
N GLY A 686 -25.22 42.29 -57.42
CA GLY A 686 -26.53 42.90 -57.52
C GLY A 686 -27.01 42.88 -58.98
N SER A 687 -27.94 42.00 -59.29
CA SER A 687 -28.95 42.17 -60.35
C SER A 687 -29.95 41.02 -60.28
N ASP A 688 -31.23 41.38 -60.11
CA ASP A 688 -32.41 40.52 -60.05
C ASP A 688 -32.49 39.49 -61.19
N GLU A 689 -32.58 38.20 -60.84
CA GLU A 689 -33.56 37.22 -61.37
C GLU A 689 -33.35 35.86 -60.67
N GLU A 690 -34.32 35.45 -59.86
CA GLU A 690 -34.31 34.20 -59.10
C GLU A 690 -35.04 33.10 -59.90
N PRO A 691 -34.41 31.96 -60.27
CA PRO A 691 -35.13 30.81 -60.81
C PRO A 691 -35.70 29.94 -59.67
N PRO A 692 -36.90 29.34 -59.83
CA PRO A 692 -37.58 28.63 -58.74
C PRO A 692 -36.89 27.29 -58.39
N PRO A 693 -36.96 26.85 -57.11
CA PRO A 693 -36.34 25.60 -56.66
C PRO A 693 -37.07 24.35 -57.20
N PRO A 694 -36.35 23.22 -57.39
CA PRO A 694 -36.93 21.99 -57.94
C PRO A 694 -37.94 21.32 -56.98
N PRO A 695 -38.95 20.59 -57.50
CA PRO A 695 -40.02 20.01 -56.71
C PRO A 695 -39.58 18.77 -55.93
N LYS A 696 -40.08 18.62 -54.70
CA LYS A 696 -39.87 17.45 -53.81
C LYS A 696 -40.56 16.19 -54.38
N PRO A 697 -39.96 14.98 -54.29
CA PRO A 697 -40.64 13.75 -54.68
C PRO A 697 -41.80 13.41 -53.74
N ALA A 698 -42.95 13.07 -54.33
CA ALA A 698 -44.16 12.64 -53.63
C ALA A 698 -44.06 11.18 -53.15
N ARG A 699 -44.54 10.92 -51.93
CA ARG A 699 -44.76 9.60 -51.34
C ARG A 699 -45.99 8.94 -52.00
N PRO A 700 -45.94 7.68 -52.49
CA PRO A 700 -47.15 6.97 -52.88
C PRO A 700 -47.84 6.32 -51.67
N LEU A 701 -49.11 6.65 -51.49
CA LEU A 701 -50.09 5.86 -50.77
C LEU A 701 -50.96 5.14 -51.80
N PHE A 702 -51.08 3.81 -51.71
CA PHE A 702 -52.23 3.07 -52.22
C PHE A 702 -52.59 1.96 -51.25
N ALA A 703 -53.89 1.87 -50.98
CA ALA A 703 -54.54 0.91 -50.09
C ALA A 703 -55.40 -0.09 -50.90
N LEU A 704 -55.78 -1.18 -50.20
CA LEU A 704 -56.89 -2.12 -50.42
C LEU A 704 -56.61 -3.44 -51.20
N SER A 705 -56.31 -4.51 -50.42
CA SER A 705 -57.06 -5.79 -50.22
C SER A 705 -57.70 -6.56 -51.39
N PRO A 706 -58.15 -7.84 -51.24
CA PRO A 706 -57.80 -8.93 -50.30
C PRO A 706 -57.55 -10.30 -51.01
N THR A 707 -57.06 -11.33 -50.30
CA THR A 707 -57.61 -12.72 -50.26
C THR A 707 -56.58 -13.76 -49.78
N GLY A 708 -56.97 -14.56 -48.78
CA GLY A 708 -56.90 -16.02 -48.88
C GLY A 708 -55.62 -16.77 -48.49
N SER A 709 -55.75 -17.53 -47.40
CA SER A 709 -55.33 -18.95 -47.30
C SER A 709 -53.92 -19.27 -46.77
N THR A 710 -53.91 -19.74 -45.52
CA THR A 710 -52.95 -20.73 -44.96
C THR A 710 -52.97 -22.04 -45.79
N PRO A 711 -51.90 -22.88 -45.81
CA PRO A 711 -51.62 -23.78 -44.68
C PRO A 711 -50.14 -24.14 -44.41
N ASN A 712 -49.97 -24.69 -43.20
CA ASN A 712 -48.86 -25.48 -42.67
C ASN A 712 -48.20 -26.45 -43.67
N LEU A 713 -46.90 -26.70 -43.51
CA LEU A 713 -46.35 -28.06 -43.41
C LEU A 713 -44.93 -28.08 -42.83
N SER A 714 -44.73 -29.14 -42.06
CA SER A 714 -43.62 -29.47 -41.19
C SER A 714 -42.61 -30.42 -41.85
N VAL A 715 -41.40 -30.51 -41.24
CA VAL A 715 -40.49 -31.68 -41.14
C VAL A 715 -39.23 -31.75 -42.06
N ASN A 716 -38.11 -31.95 -41.36
CA ASN A 716 -36.87 -32.71 -41.64
C ASN A 716 -35.56 -32.06 -42.14
N VAL A 717 -34.61 -31.99 -41.20
CA VAL A 717 -33.31 -32.71 -41.11
C VAL A 717 -32.48 -32.91 -42.38
N GLY A 718 -31.24 -32.41 -42.36
CA GLY A 718 -30.12 -32.97 -43.14
C GLY A 718 -28.91 -32.05 -43.36
N ASN A 719 -27.83 -32.30 -42.59
CA ASN A 719 -26.39 -32.06 -42.83
C ASN A 719 -25.90 -31.12 -43.96
N SER A 720 -25.01 -30.17 -43.62
CA SER A 720 -23.54 -30.26 -43.88
C SER A 720 -22.83 -28.90 -43.94
N PHE A 721 -21.71 -28.85 -43.20
CA PHE A 721 -20.43 -28.16 -43.44
C PHE A 721 -20.30 -26.64 -43.72
N ASN A 722 -19.52 -26.06 -42.80
CA ASN A 722 -18.46 -25.05 -42.95
C ASN A 722 -18.77 -23.55 -43.14
N SER A 723 -18.12 -22.81 -42.22
CA SER A 723 -17.49 -21.50 -42.40
C SER A 723 -18.42 -20.32 -42.62
N SER A 724 -18.47 -19.40 -41.65
CA SER A 724 -18.10 -17.99 -41.85
C SER A 724 -18.39 -17.14 -40.60
N VAL A 725 -17.40 -16.35 -40.20
CA VAL A 725 -17.50 -14.93 -39.80
C VAL A 725 -18.71 -14.56 -38.95
N ALA A 726 -18.52 -14.51 -37.63
CA ALA A 726 -19.52 -13.99 -36.71
C ALA A 726 -19.46 -12.46 -36.62
N SER A 727 -20.41 -11.84 -37.29
CA SER A 727 -20.83 -10.46 -37.15
C SER A 727 -21.31 -10.15 -35.71
N LEU A 728 -20.98 -8.97 -35.22
CA LEU A 728 -21.55 -8.35 -34.02
C LEU A 728 -23.08 -8.20 -34.14
N PRO A 729 -23.83 -8.41 -33.05
CA PRO A 729 -25.13 -7.77 -32.87
C PRO A 729 -25.10 -6.73 -31.75
N HIS A 730 -25.35 -5.47 -32.12
CA HIS A 730 -25.83 -4.44 -31.21
C HIS A 730 -27.30 -4.69 -30.85
N GLN A 731 -27.62 -4.55 -29.56
CA GLN A 731 -28.74 -3.74 -29.02
C GLN A 731 -29.00 -4.15 -27.57
N TRP A 732 -28.75 -3.26 -26.60
CA TRP A 732 -29.51 -3.23 -25.34
C TRP A 732 -29.66 -1.79 -24.86
N ASN A 733 -30.91 -1.35 -24.80
CA ASN A 733 -31.36 -0.13 -24.14
C ASN A 733 -31.46 -0.36 -22.63
N SER A 734 -31.16 0.69 -21.87
CA SER A 734 -31.38 0.83 -20.43
C SER A 734 -32.86 0.73 -20.07
N THR A 735 -33.20 0.01 -19.00
CA THR A 735 -34.07 0.48 -17.89
C THR A 735 -34.02 -0.54 -16.73
N THR A 736 -33.86 0.02 -15.54
CA THR A 736 -33.96 -0.55 -14.20
C THR A 736 -35.25 -1.36 -13.95
N ASN A 737 -35.18 -2.51 -13.26
CA ASN A 737 -36.22 -2.91 -12.30
C ASN A 737 -35.77 -4.04 -11.36
N LEU A 738 -36.07 -3.82 -10.08
CA LEU A 738 -36.04 -4.77 -8.95
C LEU A 738 -37.22 -5.77 -9.06
N PRO A 739 -37.12 -7.00 -8.52
CA PRO A 739 -38.28 -7.87 -8.34
C PRO A 739 -38.67 -8.09 -6.87
N LEU A 740 -39.92 -7.76 -6.55
CA LEU A 740 -40.81 -8.40 -5.57
C LEU A 740 -42.13 -8.52 -6.36
N GLY A 741 -42.79 -9.64 -6.61
CA GLY A 741 -42.98 -10.88 -5.87
C GLY A 741 -44.48 -11.03 -5.63
N HIS A 742 -45.18 -11.96 -6.31
CA HIS A 742 -46.53 -12.46 -5.99
C HIS A 742 -46.75 -13.71 -6.89
N SER A 743 -47.01 -14.93 -6.40
CA SER A 743 -48.12 -15.48 -5.60
C SER A 743 -48.81 -16.55 -6.44
N THR A 744 -48.77 -17.78 -5.94
CA THR A 744 -49.42 -19.02 -6.42
C THR A 744 -50.94 -19.05 -6.18
N PRO A 745 -51.71 -19.85 -6.93
CA PRO A 745 -52.97 -20.43 -6.47
C PRO A 745 -52.82 -21.91 -6.04
N ALA A 746 -53.80 -22.36 -5.24
CA ALA A 746 -53.76 -23.50 -4.32
C ALA A 746 -54.48 -24.79 -4.82
N SER A 747 -54.14 -25.93 -4.19
CA SER A 747 -54.97 -27.15 -4.01
C SER A 747 -54.51 -27.90 -2.74
N GLY A 748 -55.41 -28.21 -1.79
CA GLY A 748 -55.17 -28.88 -0.48
C GLY A 748 -55.07 -30.43 -0.54
N PRO A 749 -55.24 -31.20 0.58
CA PRO A 749 -55.89 -30.89 1.87
C PRO A 749 -55.16 -31.30 3.21
N SER A 750 -55.69 -30.71 4.31
CA SER A 750 -55.82 -31.00 5.78
C SER A 750 -55.26 -32.29 6.46
N PRO A 751 -55.38 -32.50 7.81
CA PRO A 751 -55.95 -31.69 8.92
C PRO A 751 -55.10 -31.62 10.23
N ASP A 752 -55.44 -30.70 11.15
CA ASP A 752 -55.99 -31.04 12.50
C ASP A 752 -56.01 -29.88 13.53
N THR A 753 -57.25 -29.51 13.87
CA THR A 753 -57.83 -29.24 15.21
C THR A 753 -57.47 -28.03 16.09
N ASN A 754 -58.57 -27.36 16.45
CA ASN A 754 -58.96 -26.76 17.75
C ASN A 754 -58.93 -25.23 17.94
N ALA A 755 -60.14 -24.69 17.78
CA ALA A 755 -60.67 -23.48 18.40
C ALA A 755 -60.63 -23.56 19.94
N ILE A 756 -60.67 -22.45 20.69
CA ILE A 756 -61.91 -21.84 21.18
C ILE A 756 -61.67 -20.37 21.58
N LYS A 757 -62.68 -19.53 21.26
CA LYS A 757 -62.84 -18.11 21.57
C LYS A 757 -63.24 -17.85 23.03
N SER A 758 -62.95 -16.65 23.52
CA SER A 758 -63.87 -15.89 24.38
C SER A 758 -63.77 -14.37 24.12
N GLN A 759 -64.95 -13.74 24.09
CA GLN A 759 -65.25 -12.34 23.75
C GLN A 759 -65.22 -11.42 24.99
N VAL A 760 -65.43 -10.10 24.75
CA VAL A 760 -66.04 -9.01 25.57
C VAL A 760 -65.06 -7.81 25.70
N SER A 761 -65.40 -6.52 25.55
CA SER A 761 -66.52 -5.77 24.96
C SER A 761 -66.15 -4.27 25.00
N GLN A 762 -66.30 -3.57 23.86
CA GLN A 762 -66.86 -2.22 23.65
C GLN A 762 -66.49 -1.01 24.54
N ARG A 763 -66.01 0.08 23.89
CA ARG A 763 -66.73 1.38 23.83
C ARG A 763 -66.24 2.26 22.67
N SER A 764 -67.20 2.87 21.97
CA SER A 764 -67.09 3.62 20.70
C SER A 764 -67.18 5.15 20.90
N GLN A 765 -66.68 5.93 19.92
CA GLN A 765 -67.29 7.11 19.25
C GLN A 765 -66.22 7.73 18.29
N ASP A 766 -66.27 7.47 16.97
CA ASP A 766 -66.98 8.17 15.85
C ASP A 766 -66.08 9.25 15.17
N ILE A 767 -65.34 8.98 14.06
CA ILE A 767 -65.66 8.97 12.59
C ILE A 767 -65.77 10.42 11.99
N PRO A 768 -65.29 10.78 10.75
CA PRO A 768 -65.05 9.95 9.53
C PRO A 768 -63.76 10.18 8.70
N LYS A 769 -63.51 9.19 7.81
CA LYS A 769 -62.59 9.17 6.64
C LYS A 769 -63.10 10.05 5.47
N PRO A 770 -62.28 10.28 4.42
CA PRO A 770 -62.47 9.43 3.22
C PRO A 770 -61.18 8.96 2.51
N LEU A 771 -61.43 7.97 1.65
CA LEU A 771 -60.58 7.14 0.79
C LEU A 771 -60.13 7.85 -0.53
N PRO A 772 -59.20 7.23 -1.29
CA PRO A 772 -58.55 7.78 -2.49
C PRO A 772 -59.33 7.51 -3.79
N PRO A 773 -58.88 8.06 -4.93
CA PRO A 773 -58.78 7.20 -6.11
C PRO A 773 -57.65 7.51 -7.12
N SER A 774 -57.25 6.43 -7.79
CA SER A 774 -56.96 6.24 -9.22
C SER A 774 -55.85 7.02 -9.97
N ALA A 775 -55.05 6.19 -10.65
CA ALA A 775 -54.21 6.50 -11.79
C ALA A 775 -55.02 6.71 -13.09
N THR A 776 -54.49 7.49 -14.03
CA THR A 776 -54.69 7.31 -15.48
C THR A 776 -53.56 8.00 -16.28
N HIS A 777 -53.40 7.52 -17.51
CA HIS A 777 -52.23 7.51 -18.38
C HIS A 777 -52.09 8.72 -19.36
N ILE A 778 -50.84 8.94 -19.80
CA ILE A 778 -50.32 9.20 -21.17
C ILE A 778 -50.37 10.62 -21.80
N GLU A 779 -49.16 10.99 -22.25
CA GLU A 779 -48.64 11.94 -23.25
C GLU A 779 -49.61 12.68 -24.20
N TYR A 780 -49.33 13.96 -24.47
CA TYR A 780 -48.78 14.44 -25.75
C TYR A 780 -48.33 15.92 -25.69
N GLN A 781 -47.47 16.26 -26.65
CA GLN A 781 -46.67 17.46 -26.88
C GLN A 781 -47.41 18.81 -27.10
N LEU A 782 -46.60 19.88 -26.90
CA LEU A 782 -46.51 21.15 -27.64
C LEU A 782 -47.55 22.28 -27.46
N GLN A 783 -46.95 23.47 -27.27
CA GLN A 783 -47.40 24.81 -27.70
C GLN A 783 -48.56 25.52 -26.98
N ASN A 784 -48.26 26.68 -26.37
CA ASN A 784 -48.79 28.00 -26.78
C ASN A 784 -48.23 29.11 -25.85
N PHE A 785 -47.44 30.09 -26.32
CA PHE A 785 -47.72 31.31 -27.14
C PHE A 785 -47.71 32.60 -26.27
N PHE A 786 -46.70 33.47 -26.52
CA PHE A 786 -46.56 34.94 -26.36
C PHE A 786 -47.19 35.73 -25.19
N PRO A 787 -46.52 36.83 -24.77
CA PRO A 787 -47.12 38.15 -25.08
C PRO A 787 -46.13 39.25 -25.55
N SER A 788 -46.74 40.26 -26.18
CA SER A 788 -46.20 41.37 -26.98
C SER A 788 -45.61 42.58 -26.22
N ALA A 789 -44.56 43.16 -26.83
CA ALA A 789 -44.21 44.57 -27.15
C ALA A 789 -44.61 45.79 -26.27
N ASN A 790 -43.60 46.67 -26.01
CA ASN A 790 -43.53 48.14 -26.20
C ASN A 790 -42.23 48.69 -25.55
N SER A 791 -41.48 49.73 -25.97
CA SER A 791 -41.38 50.61 -27.16
C SER A 791 -40.21 51.63 -26.96
N MET A 792 -39.56 52.07 -28.06
CA MET A 792 -38.93 53.41 -28.33
C MET A 792 -37.61 53.85 -27.62
N GLN A 793 -36.65 54.64 -28.18
CA GLN A 793 -36.29 55.19 -29.53
C GLN A 793 -34.96 56.02 -29.43
N ASN A 794 -34.24 56.18 -30.59
CA ASN A 794 -33.33 57.28 -31.03
C ASN A 794 -31.92 57.50 -30.40
N SER A 795 -30.82 57.94 -31.08
CA SER A 795 -30.46 58.25 -32.50
C SER A 795 -28.97 58.72 -32.68
N LYS A 796 -28.35 58.49 -33.87
CA LYS A 796 -27.22 59.21 -34.61
C LYS A 796 -25.77 59.12 -34.04
N GLN A 797 -24.62 59.04 -34.77
CA GLN A 797 -24.17 59.22 -36.18
C GLN A 797 -22.72 58.63 -36.36
N MET A 798 -22.30 58.24 -37.59
CA MET A 798 -21.00 57.64 -38.06
C MET A 798 -20.14 58.66 -38.88
N PRO A 799 -18.87 58.46 -39.41
CA PRO A 799 -18.24 57.19 -39.92
C PRO A 799 -16.66 57.02 -39.92
N PHE A 800 -16.15 55.77 -40.10
CA PHE A 800 -15.16 55.25 -41.12
C PHE A 800 -14.34 53.98 -40.68
N TYR A 801 -14.76 52.84 -41.28
CA TYR A 801 -14.22 51.52 -41.72
C TYR A 801 -13.08 50.67 -41.09
N LEU A 802 -13.44 49.34 -41.03
CA LEU A 802 -12.71 48.06 -41.31
C LEU A 802 -12.62 47.15 -40.05
N LEU A 803 -13.14 45.91 -39.93
CA LEU A 803 -13.77 44.87 -40.77
C LEU A 803 -14.64 43.99 -39.82
N GLY A 804 -15.79 43.45 -40.23
CA GLY A 804 -16.70 42.71 -39.34
C GLY A 804 -17.19 41.38 -39.91
N PHE A 805 -17.54 40.43 -39.00
CA PHE A 805 -18.82 39.70 -38.97
C PHE A 805 -18.92 38.93 -37.63
N THR A 806 -19.58 39.53 -36.64
CA THR A 806 -20.24 38.80 -35.54
C THR A 806 -21.58 39.50 -35.23
N GLN A 807 -22.71 38.82 -35.42
CA GLN A 807 -23.95 38.95 -34.63
C GLN A 807 -25.11 38.27 -35.37
N HIS A 808 -25.27 36.96 -35.17
CA HIS A 808 -26.61 36.34 -35.07
C HIS A 808 -26.63 34.96 -34.37
N HIS A 809 -25.50 34.50 -33.82
CA HIS A 809 -25.43 33.30 -32.96
C HIS A 809 -25.48 33.60 -31.44
N ARG A 810 -25.74 34.85 -31.04
CA ARG A 810 -25.37 35.38 -29.71
C ARG A 810 -26.51 35.45 -28.68
N HIS A 811 -27.52 34.59 -28.71
CA HIS A 811 -28.61 34.64 -27.70
C HIS A 811 -28.99 33.32 -27.04
N VAL A 812 -28.40 32.21 -27.48
CA VAL A 812 -28.50 30.91 -26.79
C VAL A 812 -27.16 30.53 -26.15
N GLU A 813 -26.04 31.03 -26.68
CA GLU A 813 -24.71 30.89 -26.07
C GLU A 813 -24.49 31.86 -24.89
N ASP A 814 -25.05 33.09 -24.92
CA ASP A 814 -24.81 34.09 -23.87
C ASP A 814 -25.35 33.71 -22.47
N VAL A 815 -26.36 32.83 -22.37
CA VAL A 815 -26.91 32.40 -21.07
C VAL A 815 -26.06 31.29 -20.45
N ASP A 816 -25.54 30.36 -21.26
CA ASP A 816 -24.63 29.31 -20.81
C ASP A 816 -23.20 29.86 -20.63
N GLU A 817 -22.75 30.77 -21.49
CA GLU A 817 -21.46 31.45 -21.37
C GLU A 817 -21.46 32.42 -20.19
N ALA A 818 -22.55 33.14 -19.87
CA ALA A 818 -22.61 33.97 -18.66
C ALA A 818 -22.63 33.12 -17.38
N VAL A 819 -23.25 31.93 -17.38
CA VAL A 819 -23.23 31.02 -16.23
C VAL A 819 -21.86 30.35 -16.08
N ILE A 820 -21.22 29.98 -17.19
CA ILE A 820 -19.87 29.43 -17.23
C ILE A 820 -18.84 30.50 -16.85
N GLU A 821 -18.96 31.73 -17.34
CA GLU A 821 -18.10 32.87 -17.03
C GLU A 821 -18.32 33.35 -15.59
N MET A 822 -19.55 33.28 -15.06
CA MET A 822 -19.81 33.53 -13.64
C MET A 822 -19.20 32.44 -12.75
N ARG A 823 -19.26 31.17 -13.15
CA ARG A 823 -18.58 30.07 -12.45
C ARG A 823 -17.06 30.12 -12.59
N LEU A 824 -16.52 30.53 -13.74
CA LEU A 824 -15.10 30.75 -13.96
C LEU A 824 -14.62 31.95 -13.15
N LYS A 825 -15.36 33.07 -13.13
CA LYS A 825 -15.03 34.24 -12.29
C LYS A 825 -15.11 33.91 -10.81
N GLN A 826 -16.06 33.06 -10.39
CA GLN A 826 -16.13 32.57 -9.01
C GLN A 826 -14.94 31.65 -8.68
N GLN A 827 -14.58 30.70 -9.56
CA GLN A 827 -13.41 29.83 -9.40
C GLN A 827 -12.08 30.58 -9.49
N GLN A 828 -12.00 31.63 -10.31
CA GLN A 828 -10.82 32.45 -10.48
C GLN A 828 -10.68 33.41 -9.29
N LYS A 829 -11.79 33.91 -8.73
CA LYS A 829 -11.79 34.66 -7.48
C LYS A 829 -11.42 33.77 -6.29
N GLU A 830 -11.93 32.55 -6.21
CA GLU A 830 -11.56 31.57 -5.18
C GLU A 830 -10.10 31.12 -5.33
N SER A 831 -9.65 30.88 -6.56
CA SER A 831 -8.25 30.55 -6.87
C SER A 831 -7.32 31.74 -6.64
N GLU A 832 -7.76 32.97 -6.85
CA GLU A 832 -7.01 34.19 -6.54
C GLU A 832 -7.05 34.50 -5.05
N GLU A 833 -8.12 34.16 -4.32
CA GLU A 833 -8.18 34.25 -2.87
C GLU A 833 -7.29 33.18 -2.23
N ASP A 834 -7.26 31.96 -2.76
CA ASP A 834 -6.32 30.90 -2.38
C ASP A 834 -4.89 31.23 -2.80
N SER A 835 -4.66 31.82 -3.98
CA SER A 835 -3.33 32.26 -4.40
C SER A 835 -2.88 33.50 -3.64
N ARG A 836 -3.78 34.41 -3.26
CA ARG A 836 -3.48 35.53 -2.35
C ARG A 836 -3.27 35.04 -0.93
N TRP A 837 -3.97 33.99 -0.50
CA TRP A 837 -3.76 33.35 0.79
C TRP A 837 -2.43 32.60 0.81
N LEU A 838 -2.08 31.89 -0.26
CA LEU A 838 -0.78 31.22 -0.44
C LEU A 838 0.36 32.23 -0.64
N GLU A 839 0.17 33.33 -1.36
CA GLU A 839 1.14 34.41 -1.45
C GLU A 839 1.23 35.21 -0.15
N ALA A 840 0.15 35.33 0.63
CA ALA A 840 0.19 35.94 1.96
C ALA A 840 0.88 35.02 2.96
N GLU A 841 0.65 33.70 2.87
CA GLU A 841 1.33 32.67 3.66
C GLU A 841 2.82 32.59 3.25
N GLU A 842 3.13 32.65 1.97
CA GLU A 842 4.50 32.66 1.43
C GLU A 842 5.21 34.00 1.68
N LYS A 843 4.51 35.15 1.63
CA LYS A 843 5.06 36.46 2.07
C LYS A 843 5.20 36.55 3.58
N ASN A 844 4.35 35.88 4.37
CA ASN A 844 4.52 35.77 5.82
C ASN A 844 5.72 34.85 6.14
N LEU A 845 5.89 33.74 5.42
CA LEU A 845 7.05 32.84 5.52
C LEU A 845 8.36 33.50 5.03
N LYS A 846 8.30 34.37 4.01
CA LYS A 846 9.45 35.15 3.51
C LYS A 846 9.74 36.43 4.31
N ARG A 847 8.74 37.08 4.91
CA ARG A 847 8.96 38.21 5.84
C ARG A 847 9.53 37.74 7.18
N ASP A 848 9.10 36.57 7.67
CA ASP A 848 9.63 35.99 8.92
C ASP A 848 11.05 35.42 8.78
N SER A 849 11.59 35.33 7.55
CA SER A 849 12.99 34.93 7.28
C SER A 849 13.93 36.10 6.92
N VAL A 850 13.44 37.34 6.75
CA VAL A 850 14.28 38.50 6.39
C VAL A 850 14.09 39.73 7.29
N ALA A 851 13.03 39.82 8.11
CA ALA A 851 12.83 40.93 9.03
C ALA A 851 12.91 40.49 10.49
N HIS A 852 14.10 40.06 10.94
CA HIS A 852 14.67 40.37 12.26
C HIS A 852 16.18 40.07 12.25
N ASN A 853 16.91 40.82 11.42
CA ASN A 853 18.28 41.22 11.73
C ASN A 853 18.57 42.49 10.92
N HIS A 854 18.31 43.65 11.53
CA HIS A 854 19.23 44.79 11.62
C HIS A 854 18.62 45.84 12.55
N GLY A 855 19.13 45.91 13.78
CA GLY A 855 18.71 46.86 14.82
C GLY A 855 19.43 46.64 16.15
N HIS A 856 20.73 46.97 16.17
CA HIS A 856 21.59 47.38 17.31
C HIS A 856 21.50 46.72 18.71
N SER A 857 22.66 46.14 19.08
CA SER A 857 23.51 46.44 20.27
C SER A 857 23.03 46.11 21.69
N ASP A 858 23.80 45.21 22.30
CA ASP A 858 24.17 45.09 23.73
C ASP A 858 23.78 46.25 24.66
N ASN A 859 23.17 45.90 25.81
CA ASN A 859 23.91 45.98 27.08
C ASN A 859 23.18 45.29 28.24
N THR A 860 23.96 44.52 28.99
CA THR A 860 23.69 44.01 30.33
C THR A 860 23.68 45.14 31.37
N LYS A 861 22.84 45.05 32.42
CA LYS A 861 23.26 45.14 33.84
C LYS A 861 22.08 45.08 34.84
N GLU A 862 22.31 44.23 35.84
CA GLU A 862 21.90 44.26 37.25
C GLU A 862 21.05 45.44 37.75
N ASN A 863 19.93 45.16 38.43
CA ASN A 863 19.88 45.21 39.91
C ASN A 863 18.46 45.00 40.46
N SER A 864 18.41 44.28 41.57
CA SER A 864 17.26 43.99 42.42
C SER A 864 16.84 45.22 43.28
N PRO A 865 15.89 45.07 44.24
CA PRO A 865 14.51 45.59 44.32
C PRO A 865 14.47 46.84 45.28
N PRO A 866 13.37 47.32 45.97
CA PRO A 866 12.12 46.64 46.34
C PRO A 866 10.85 47.51 46.59
N THR A 867 9.85 46.84 47.18
CA THR A 867 8.93 47.29 48.25
C THR A 867 7.54 47.90 47.96
N ILE A 868 6.53 47.10 48.35
CA ILE A 868 5.50 47.34 49.39
C ILE A 868 4.19 48.08 49.06
N SER A 869 3.12 47.37 49.46
CA SER A 869 1.79 47.79 49.96
C SER A 869 0.67 48.15 48.99
N GLY A 870 -0.43 47.38 49.10
CA GLY A 870 -1.54 47.91 49.90
C GLY A 870 -2.93 47.94 49.25
N VAL A 871 -3.73 46.90 49.51
CA VAL A 871 -5.07 46.97 50.16
C VAL A 871 -6.25 47.70 49.45
N ARG A 872 -7.27 46.87 49.15
CA ARG A 872 -8.75 47.06 49.29
C ARG A 872 -9.63 47.77 48.21
N SER A 873 -10.57 46.94 47.73
CA SER A 873 -12.05 47.06 47.68
C SER A 873 -12.79 48.02 46.73
N LEU A 874 -13.65 47.39 45.90
CA LEU A 874 -14.99 47.77 45.38
C LEU A 874 -15.81 48.71 46.31
N PRO A 875 -16.87 49.47 45.85
CA PRO A 875 -18.03 48.96 45.06
C PRO A 875 -18.90 49.91 44.17
N THR A 876 -19.55 49.31 43.15
CA THR A 876 -21.01 49.34 42.78
C THR A 876 -21.76 50.57 42.22
N ALA A 877 -22.47 50.29 41.09
CA ALA A 877 -23.81 50.76 40.62
C ALA A 877 -23.97 52.18 40.02
N ARG A 878 -24.91 52.49 39.11
CA ARG A 878 -25.97 51.83 38.30
C ARG A 878 -26.58 52.96 37.45
N ILE A 879 -26.97 52.75 36.18
CA ILE A 879 -28.20 53.37 35.60
C ILE A 879 -28.86 52.36 34.65
N LEU A 880 -30.19 52.23 34.81
CA LEU A 880 -31.16 51.36 34.13
C LEU A 880 -31.70 52.01 32.85
N GLN A 881 -32.09 51.21 31.85
CA GLN A 881 -33.51 51.07 31.45
C GLN A 881 -33.74 49.96 30.41
N ARG A 882 -34.96 49.43 30.46
CA ARG A 882 -35.51 48.22 29.84
C ARG A 882 -36.83 48.64 29.21
N THR A 883 -37.12 48.29 27.96
CA THR A 883 -38.47 47.92 27.48
C THR A 883 -38.42 47.19 26.15
N SER A 884 -39.22 46.13 26.10
CA SER A 884 -39.53 45.20 25.01
C SER A 884 -40.66 45.70 24.10
N SER A 885 -40.67 45.26 22.84
CA SER A 885 -41.92 45.07 22.06
C SER A 885 -41.77 43.93 21.04
N SER A 886 -42.81 43.10 20.99
CA SER A 886 -42.98 41.84 20.28
C SER A 886 -43.78 41.95 18.97
N THR A 887 -43.82 40.84 18.19
CA THR A 887 -44.71 40.46 17.06
C THR A 887 -44.34 40.99 15.66
N SER A 888 -44.37 40.23 14.54
CA SER A 888 -44.68 38.83 14.23
C SER A 888 -44.39 38.53 12.73
N SER A 889 -43.79 37.35 12.46
CA SER A 889 -43.90 36.44 11.28
C SER A 889 -44.24 36.94 9.86
N THR A 890 -43.41 36.55 8.88
CA THR A 890 -43.79 35.60 7.80
C THR A 890 -42.56 35.03 7.08
N SER A 891 -42.71 33.79 6.66
CA SER A 891 -41.76 32.82 6.13
C SER A 891 -41.36 33.04 4.67
N ASP A 892 -40.12 32.71 4.29
CA ASP A 892 -39.92 31.78 3.17
C ASP A 892 -38.60 31.01 3.28
N SER A 893 -38.68 29.74 2.90
CA SER A 893 -37.67 28.69 3.03
C SER A 893 -37.01 28.40 1.69
N THR A 894 -35.69 28.17 1.67
CA THR A 894 -35.08 27.15 0.80
C THR A 894 -33.86 26.54 1.48
N ASP A 895 -33.74 25.25 1.23
CA ASP A 895 -33.19 24.20 2.08
C ASP A 895 -31.73 23.88 1.67
N THR A 896 -30.80 23.98 2.62
CA THR A 896 -29.50 23.30 2.54
C THR A 896 -29.29 22.59 3.86
N GLY A 897 -29.30 21.26 3.83
CA GLY A 897 -29.14 20.40 5.01
C GLY A 897 -27.87 20.73 5.79
N SER A 898 -28.03 21.48 6.88
CA SER A 898 -26.95 21.82 7.81
C SER A 898 -26.82 20.71 8.85
N LEU A 899 -25.62 20.12 8.94
CA LEU A 899 -25.17 19.49 10.19
C LEU A 899 -25.38 20.48 11.33
N GLN A 900 -25.89 20.04 12.46
CA GLN A 900 -25.97 20.84 13.68
C GLN A 900 -24.55 21.32 14.05
N LYS A 901 -24.29 22.62 13.90
CA LYS A 901 -23.03 23.24 14.33
C LYS A 901 -23.05 23.35 15.85
N ILE A 902 -22.20 22.59 16.54
CA ILE A 902 -21.94 22.81 17.97
C ILE A 902 -21.43 24.24 18.14
N SER A 903 -22.07 25.02 19.01
CA SER A 903 -21.61 26.37 19.35
C SER A 903 -20.26 26.27 20.05
N ARG A 904 -19.22 26.87 19.45
CA ARG A 904 -17.86 26.95 20.03
C ARG A 904 -17.70 28.09 21.04
N VAL A 905 -18.75 28.87 21.28
CA VAL A 905 -18.72 30.00 22.22
C VAL A 905 -18.71 29.44 23.65
N ASN A 906 -17.62 29.70 24.39
CA ASN A 906 -17.37 29.23 25.76
C ASN A 906 -17.22 27.69 25.91
N ASP A 907 -16.69 26.99 24.90
CA ASP A 907 -16.37 25.56 25.01
C ASP A 907 -14.99 25.36 25.65
N SER A 908 -14.99 25.08 26.95
CA SER A 908 -13.76 24.89 27.75
C SER A 908 -12.88 23.74 27.25
N VAL A 909 -13.44 22.72 26.60
CA VAL A 909 -12.67 21.60 26.03
C VAL A 909 -12.00 22.07 24.74
N TYR A 910 -12.71 22.79 23.88
CA TYR A 910 -12.16 23.40 22.66
C TYR A 910 -11.03 24.40 22.97
N ASP A 911 -11.23 25.26 23.96
CA ASP A 911 -10.22 26.26 24.37
C ASP A 911 -8.96 25.59 24.93
N SER A 912 -9.13 24.50 25.70
CA SER A 912 -8.01 23.72 26.24
C SER A 912 -7.27 22.94 25.15
N THR A 913 -7.99 22.30 24.21
CA THR A 913 -7.39 21.63 23.04
C THR A 913 -6.60 22.63 22.19
N THR A 914 -7.15 23.82 21.95
CA THR A 914 -6.46 24.89 21.21
C THR A 914 -5.20 25.36 21.94
N SER A 915 -5.20 25.38 23.27
CA SER A 915 -4.05 25.77 24.07
C SER A 915 -2.92 24.72 24.02
N VAL A 916 -3.25 23.41 24.00
CA VAL A 916 -2.29 22.34 23.73
C VAL A 916 -1.69 22.47 22.34
N VAL A 917 -2.52 22.67 21.30
CA VAL A 917 -2.05 22.87 19.92
C VAL A 917 -1.14 24.10 19.82
N ARG A 918 -1.50 25.21 20.49
CA ARG A 918 -0.68 26.43 20.52
C ARG A 918 0.66 26.20 21.21
N ALA A 919 0.70 25.44 22.31
CA ALA A 919 1.95 25.09 23.00
C ALA A 919 2.86 24.23 22.12
N VAL A 920 2.30 23.27 21.36
CA VAL A 920 3.04 22.47 20.38
C VAL A 920 3.57 23.32 19.23
N MET A 921 2.76 24.25 18.69
CA MET A 921 3.22 25.18 17.65
C MET A 921 4.34 26.10 18.14
N MET A 922 4.27 26.57 19.39
CA MET A 922 5.36 27.32 20.03
C MET A 922 6.63 26.48 20.13
N MET A 923 6.51 25.21 20.53
CA MET A 923 7.65 24.29 20.56
C MET A 923 8.28 24.10 19.18
N THR A 924 7.47 23.96 18.12
CA THR A 924 7.98 23.85 16.74
C THR A 924 8.73 25.11 16.30
N LYS A 925 8.31 26.29 16.78
CA LYS A 925 8.96 27.57 16.49
C LYS A 925 10.24 27.79 17.31
N GLU A 926 10.25 27.40 18.58
CA GLU A 926 11.32 27.70 19.53
C GLU A 926 12.40 26.60 19.61
N ALA A 927 12.07 25.34 19.28
CA ALA A 927 12.99 24.20 19.34
C ALA A 927 14.34 24.36 18.60
N PRO A 928 14.42 25.07 17.46
CA PRO A 928 15.71 25.32 16.81
C PRO A 928 16.64 26.29 17.57
N HIS A 929 16.07 27.12 18.46
CA HIS A 929 16.73 28.28 19.08
C HIS A 929 17.00 28.10 20.58
N VAL A 930 16.59 26.99 21.17
CA VAL A 930 16.81 26.69 22.59
C VAL A 930 17.97 25.74 22.82
N ASP A 931 18.57 25.84 24.00
CA ASP A 931 19.53 24.86 24.51
C ASP A 931 18.84 23.58 24.98
N ALA A 932 19.64 22.60 25.44
CA ALA A 932 19.11 21.33 25.92
C ALA A 932 18.09 21.52 27.07
N GLU A 933 18.29 22.51 27.95
CA GLU A 933 17.39 22.76 29.08
C GLU A 933 16.07 23.38 28.62
N GLY A 934 16.09 24.21 27.58
CA GLY A 934 14.87 24.79 27.00
C GLY A 934 13.90 23.75 26.43
N TYR A 935 14.38 22.56 25.99
CA TYR A 935 13.49 21.46 25.61
C TYR A 935 12.62 20.96 26.76
N LEU A 936 13.18 20.91 27.96
CA LEU A 936 12.44 20.49 29.14
C LEU A 936 11.32 21.48 29.48
N GLU A 937 11.57 22.78 29.34
CA GLU A 937 10.58 23.80 29.66
C GLU A 937 9.40 23.82 28.66
N MET A 938 9.68 23.62 27.38
CA MET A 938 8.62 23.49 26.37
C MET A 938 7.76 22.23 26.57
N VAL A 939 8.39 21.09 26.90
CA VAL A 939 7.65 19.85 27.19
C VAL A 939 6.84 19.97 28.48
N LYS A 940 7.36 20.65 29.52
CA LYS A 940 6.58 20.95 30.74
C LYS A 940 5.34 21.80 30.42
N LYS A 941 5.47 22.82 29.57
CA LYS A 941 4.36 23.67 29.14
C LYS A 941 3.27 22.86 28.41
N ILE A 942 3.66 21.99 27.49
CA ILE A 942 2.73 21.08 26.80
C ILE A 942 2.05 20.15 27.82
N GLY A 943 2.82 19.57 28.75
CA GLY A 943 2.28 18.72 29.80
C GLY A 943 1.31 19.43 30.75
N SER A 944 1.53 20.72 31.04
CA SER A 944 0.58 21.52 31.84
C SER A 944 -0.72 21.77 31.09
N GLU A 945 -0.67 22.16 29.81
CA GLU A 945 -1.87 22.37 29.00
C GLU A 945 -2.66 21.07 28.81
N LEU A 946 -1.97 19.95 28.63
CA LEU A 946 -2.59 18.63 28.51
C LEU A 946 -3.32 18.23 29.79
N ARG A 947 -2.75 18.55 30.96
CA ARG A 947 -3.41 18.31 32.26
C ARG A 947 -4.67 19.15 32.42
N VAL A 948 -4.65 20.40 31.95
CA VAL A 948 -5.86 21.25 31.91
C VAL A 948 -6.91 20.64 30.98
N LEU A 949 -6.52 20.20 29.79
CA LEU A 949 -7.42 19.53 28.85
C LEU A 949 -8.06 18.27 29.46
N SER A 950 -7.27 17.38 30.08
CA SER A 950 -7.80 16.20 30.77
C SER A 950 -8.81 16.60 31.84
N SER A 951 -8.49 17.59 32.68
CA SER A 951 -9.41 18.10 33.70
C SER A 951 -10.71 18.65 33.11
N LYS A 952 -10.65 19.37 31.97
CA LYS A 952 -11.85 19.91 31.31
C LYS A 952 -12.69 18.83 30.65
N VAL A 953 -12.08 17.76 30.16
CA VAL A 953 -12.83 16.60 29.67
C VAL A 953 -13.48 15.85 30.83
N ASP A 954 -12.78 15.66 31.95
CA ASP A 954 -13.32 15.01 33.15
C ASP A 954 -14.49 15.80 33.77
N GLU A 955 -14.47 17.13 33.70
CA GLU A 955 -15.59 17.99 34.12
C GLU A 955 -16.84 17.79 33.23
N VAL A 956 -16.66 17.54 31.93
CA VAL A 956 -17.76 17.35 30.97
C VAL A 956 -18.23 15.90 30.94
N MET A 957 -17.38 14.94 31.28
CA MET A 957 -17.65 13.50 31.19
C MET A 957 -18.98 13.06 31.86
N PRO A 958 -19.35 13.53 33.08
CA PRO A 958 -20.62 13.16 33.72
C PRO A 958 -21.87 13.65 32.97
N THR A 959 -21.72 14.64 32.09
CA THR A 959 -22.83 15.18 31.28
C THR A 959 -23.05 14.44 29.97
N LEU A 960 -22.14 13.53 29.61
CA LEU A 960 -22.17 12.74 28.38
C LEU A 960 -22.76 11.34 28.62
N PRO A 961 -23.31 10.67 27.59
CA PRO A 961 -23.88 9.33 27.73
C PRO A 961 -22.83 8.32 28.22
N PRO A 962 -23.15 7.44 29.20
CA PRO A 962 -22.21 6.47 29.76
C PRO A 962 -21.54 5.56 28.72
N GLU A 963 -22.23 5.26 27.62
CA GLU A 963 -21.74 4.42 26.53
C GLU A 963 -20.54 5.04 25.80
N THR A 964 -20.42 6.37 25.83
CA THR A 964 -19.33 7.13 25.19
C THR A 964 -18.10 7.28 26.07
N HIS A 965 -18.24 7.08 27.39
CA HIS A 965 -17.16 7.30 28.36
C HIS A 965 -15.93 6.45 28.06
N LYS A 966 -16.15 5.19 27.68
CA LYS A 966 -15.06 4.27 27.32
C LYS A 966 -14.22 4.76 26.14
N GLN A 967 -14.85 5.40 25.15
CA GLN A 967 -14.16 5.94 23.97
C GLN A 967 -13.31 7.16 24.35
N ILE A 968 -13.86 8.05 25.19
CA ILE A 968 -13.19 9.25 25.69
C ILE A 968 -12.01 8.88 26.60
N ASP A 969 -12.18 7.90 27.50
CA ASP A 969 -11.12 7.35 28.34
C ASP A 969 -9.96 6.77 27.52
N MET A 970 -10.28 6.05 26.44
CA MET A 970 -9.27 5.50 25.54
C MET A 970 -8.49 6.62 24.84
N ALA A 971 -9.17 7.68 24.39
CA ALA A 971 -8.51 8.85 23.79
C ALA A 971 -7.63 9.63 24.80
N GLN A 972 -8.07 9.79 26.06
CA GLN A 972 -7.24 10.36 27.13
C GLN A 972 -6.00 9.49 27.46
N LYS A 973 -6.12 8.16 27.39
CA LYS A 973 -4.98 7.23 27.56
C LYS A 973 -3.98 7.33 26.41
N VAL A 974 -4.44 7.55 25.18
CA VAL A 974 -3.57 7.80 24.01
C VAL A 974 -2.74 9.05 24.26
N LEU A 975 -3.36 10.15 24.68
CA LEU A 975 -2.63 11.39 25.01
C LEU A 975 -1.57 11.22 26.11
N SER A 976 -1.85 10.39 27.12
CA SER A 976 -0.86 10.06 28.16
C SER A 976 0.34 9.30 27.59
N THR A 977 0.09 8.44 26.60
CA THR A 977 1.13 7.65 25.89
C THR A 977 1.95 8.54 24.96
N ASP A 978 1.30 9.46 24.25
CA ASP A 978 1.97 10.44 23.38
C ASP A 978 2.85 11.39 24.19
N MET A 979 2.39 11.80 25.38
CA MET A 979 3.19 12.61 26.29
C MET A 979 4.43 11.86 26.78
N ALA A 980 4.31 10.56 27.09
CA ALA A 980 5.46 9.73 27.45
C ALA A 980 6.46 9.58 26.27
N SER A 981 5.94 9.47 25.05
CA SER A 981 6.74 9.40 23.81
C SER A 981 7.47 10.72 23.53
N LEU A 982 6.81 11.85 23.77
CA LEU A 982 7.41 13.19 23.67
C LEU A 982 8.52 13.38 24.70
N VAL A 983 8.29 13.00 25.96
CA VAL A 983 9.32 13.06 27.02
C VAL A 983 10.53 12.18 26.67
N SER A 984 10.30 10.99 26.11
CA SER A 984 11.38 10.08 25.71
C SER A 984 12.20 10.65 24.55
N ALA A 985 11.53 11.20 23.53
CA ALA A 985 12.21 11.85 22.40
C ALA A 985 12.96 13.13 22.82
N MET A 986 12.41 13.90 23.76
CA MET A 986 13.06 15.05 24.36
C MET A 986 14.34 14.66 25.11
N ARG A 987 14.32 13.58 25.91
CA ARG A 987 15.53 13.09 26.60
C ARG A 987 16.63 12.71 25.62
N LEU A 988 16.29 12.00 24.55
CA LEU A 988 17.24 11.65 23.50
C LEU A 988 17.82 12.90 22.82
N ALA A 989 17.00 13.93 22.58
CA ALA A 989 17.45 15.22 22.04
C ALA A 989 18.34 16.01 23.02
N GLN A 990 18.11 15.90 24.33
CA GLN A 990 18.98 16.48 25.36
C GLN A 990 20.34 15.76 25.44
N GLU A 991 20.31 14.42 25.52
CA GLU A 991 21.51 13.58 25.62
C GLU A 991 22.43 13.74 24.42
N ASN A 992 21.84 13.91 23.23
CA ASN A 992 22.58 14.03 21.98
C ASN A 992 22.82 15.49 21.56
N TYR A 993 22.54 16.50 22.40
CA TYR A 993 22.56 17.94 22.05
C TYR A 993 23.84 18.44 21.35
N ASN A 994 25.00 17.86 21.68
CA ASN A 994 26.29 18.27 21.11
C ASN A 994 26.81 17.33 20.01
N THR A 995 25.95 16.45 19.49
CA THR A 995 26.31 15.46 18.45
C THR A 995 25.83 15.90 17.07
N PRO A 996 26.46 15.43 15.97
CA PRO A 996 25.98 15.69 14.62
C PRO A 996 24.59 15.09 14.32
N LEU A 997 24.10 14.16 15.15
CA LEU A 997 22.77 13.54 15.03
C LEU A 997 21.64 14.42 15.62
N MET A 998 21.97 15.57 16.20
CA MET A 998 20.99 16.47 16.80
C MET A 998 19.78 16.85 15.93
N PRO A 999 19.96 17.18 14.64
CA PRO A 999 18.83 17.51 13.78
C PRO A 999 17.80 16.38 13.70
N ASP A 1000 18.24 15.12 13.74
CA ASP A 1000 17.37 13.95 13.68
C ASP A 1000 16.62 13.71 14.98
N TYR A 1001 17.29 13.85 16.13
CA TYR A 1001 16.63 13.74 17.44
C TYR A 1001 15.66 14.89 17.71
N ARG A 1002 16.01 16.12 17.31
CA ARG A 1002 15.10 17.28 17.33
C ARG A 1002 13.88 17.04 16.44
N LYS A 1003 14.08 16.52 15.23
CA LYS A 1003 12.99 16.16 14.30
C LYS A 1003 12.11 15.04 14.87
N SER A 1004 12.68 14.07 15.57
CA SER A 1004 11.92 13.02 16.27
C SER A 1004 11.07 13.60 17.40
N MET A 1005 11.62 14.49 18.22
CA MET A 1005 10.89 15.19 19.29
C MET A 1005 9.72 16.02 18.74
N LEU A 1006 9.92 16.78 17.65
CA LEU A 1006 8.86 17.57 17.01
C LEU A 1006 7.77 16.69 16.39
N LYS A 1007 8.13 15.53 15.83
CA LYS A 1007 7.14 14.55 15.34
C LYS A 1007 6.25 14.04 16.48
N SER A 1008 6.83 13.71 17.64
CA SER A 1008 6.06 13.29 18.83
C SER A 1008 5.15 14.40 19.33
N ALA A 1009 5.59 15.66 19.30
CA ALA A 1009 4.77 16.81 19.70
C ALA A 1009 3.58 17.03 18.74
N HIS A 1010 3.80 16.90 17.42
CA HIS A 1010 2.72 17.01 16.44
C HIS A 1010 1.70 15.87 16.52
N ALA A 1011 2.13 14.65 16.83
CA ALA A 1011 1.21 13.52 17.09
C ALA A 1011 0.28 13.84 18.27
N LEU A 1012 0.84 14.31 19.39
CA LEU A 1012 0.08 14.72 20.57
C LEU A 1012 -0.94 15.85 20.27
N ALA A 1013 -0.59 16.80 19.41
CA ALA A 1013 -1.54 17.84 18.97
C ALA A 1013 -2.69 17.27 18.12
N MET A 1014 -2.40 16.31 17.22
CA MET A 1014 -3.42 15.64 16.43
C MET A 1014 -4.35 14.80 17.32
N ASP A 1015 -3.81 14.06 18.27
CA ASP A 1015 -4.62 13.25 19.18
C ASP A 1015 -5.40 14.09 20.20
N SER A 1016 -4.94 15.30 20.51
CA SER A 1016 -5.70 16.26 21.33
C SER A 1016 -6.94 16.78 20.57
N LYS A 1017 -6.83 16.91 19.25
CA LYS A 1017 -7.95 17.21 18.36
C LYS A 1017 -8.89 16.01 18.21
N ASN A 1018 -8.35 14.79 18.09
CA ASN A 1018 -9.16 13.57 18.05
C ASN A 1018 -9.99 13.37 19.34
N LEU A 1019 -9.43 13.73 20.51
CA LEU A 1019 -10.16 13.74 21.77
C LEU A 1019 -11.33 14.75 21.74
N LEU A 1020 -11.10 15.96 21.22
CA LEU A 1020 -12.15 16.95 21.03
C LEU A 1020 -13.25 16.43 20.09
N ASP A 1021 -12.89 15.80 18.97
CA ASP A 1021 -13.85 15.24 18.01
C ASP A 1021 -14.67 14.08 18.64
N ALA A 1022 -14.06 13.28 19.53
CA ALA A 1022 -14.75 12.25 20.29
C ALA A 1022 -15.75 12.85 21.31
N VAL A 1023 -15.35 13.91 22.02
CA VAL A 1023 -16.22 14.65 22.95
C VAL A 1023 -17.38 15.31 22.19
N ASP A 1024 -17.12 15.92 21.03
CA ASP A 1024 -18.14 16.54 20.19
C ASP A 1024 -19.13 15.51 19.62
N SER A 1025 -18.63 14.34 19.21
CA SER A 1025 -19.47 13.22 18.79
C SER A 1025 -20.36 12.73 19.93
N ALA A 1026 -19.83 12.65 21.16
CA ALA A 1026 -20.60 12.28 22.34
C ALA A 1026 -21.65 13.34 22.71
N ARG A 1027 -21.34 14.63 22.55
CA ARG A 1027 -22.29 15.74 22.75
C ARG A 1027 -23.46 15.66 21.76
N LEU A 1028 -23.18 15.36 20.49
CA LEU A 1028 -24.23 15.18 19.46
C LEU A 1028 -25.14 13.99 19.76
N GLN A 1029 -24.59 12.90 20.31
CA GLN A 1029 -25.36 11.74 20.76
C GLN A 1029 -26.21 12.05 22.00
N ALA A 1030 -25.79 12.98 22.86
CA ALA A 1030 -26.57 13.41 24.02
C ALA A 1030 -27.76 14.30 23.64
N THR A 1031 -27.68 15.00 22.50
CA THR A 1031 -28.73 15.89 21.99
C THR A 1031 -29.70 15.21 21.01
N SER A 1032 -29.41 13.96 20.62
CA SER A 1032 -30.26 13.11 19.78
C SER A 1032 -31.13 12.21 20.66
#